data_AF-A0A1I2DNA4-F1
#
_entry.id   AF-A0A1I2DNA4-F1
#
_cell.length_a   1.000
_cell.length_b   1.000
_cell.length_c   1.000
_cell.angle_alpha   90.00
_cell.angle_beta   90.00
_cell.angle_gamma   90.00
#
_symmetry.space_group_name_H-M   'P 1'
#
loop_
_entity.id
_entity.type
_entity.pdbx_description
1 polymer ?
#
loop_
_entity_poly.entity_id
_entity_poly.type
_entity_poly.pdbx_seq_one_letter_code
_entity_poly.pdbx_strand_id
1 'polypeptide(L)'
;MTHSQPTLSLADLRMRIENGTLPSTGSASILAFLDLARSAMGPETFHDPGVLASHASFSVSFPPFPDDDLATAFGDAALYGRCRESLLRHARLAGVWPHEDPYTLLNQLARERRLPSVNRKLMEEIFPGTTLRDVTRELAIAADRDLRDRKRNAFRNSFSTIDKLRNDPRVVAAGILRPEKAGPFPAYRDGDKHRIELPAVLAAVRRRLPVGHALHARRAFELAVDFGLLTEDGPKPGWSLSLEDATRYHVAVSQQISANTAALYLRTLLSLLRCAEPAAVSEDITPDRVRRPERHNAPAEPRKRKTDRKPVVLPSALEAEVEAFAKDRSASSRRVKDLRRVLRDLLDAGIDIDSPTCLQDSVAFFETRVEERADLTLRHYRTVLRTFLAHTHRLSFWEGIISRAKGTIASGNDMQGLLLVRKYAECAKPPIPPDKIDVDVARDFLLKAQAVRDVPKCLAGLAALDVLRKEYPELLPGPAIGDQHDWLRHRPGDMPTALENSLRSIAEAAGYGAFGVKELITAARTLVDLTSDKTVFEAQIDIIPWRNLIAAAAGSHPREMLHYRAPLQRLADRVSRVWMPGWQNLQARLVEAGIPRAENPVDTIMEVAGKSGLEPWQLDREWAWIHERSLRPDLRRKWVRAVDNFDALRTVSNIAADNLLPSEKLGPMPKTGNRLKNAHFPLPRRFEAALQGETKQVLEAAHFVWRCLREFGDHSCGDDPSTGMLVSDEVLERIIREQPFMTPASARLHVARIRDWRESRPGAF
;
A
#
# COMPACT_ATOMS: atom_id res chain seq x y z
N MET A 1 -55.69 -10.45 -24.45
CA MET A 1 -55.91 -9.06 -24.92
C MET A 1 -54.62 -8.29 -24.70
N THR A 2 -53.87 -8.03 -25.77
CA THR A 2 -52.67 -7.20 -25.74
C THR A 2 -53.10 -5.73 -25.69
N HIS A 3 -52.97 -5.08 -24.52
CA HIS A 3 -53.15 -3.64 -24.42
C HIS A 3 -52.07 -2.96 -25.26
N SER A 4 -52.44 -2.38 -26.40
CA SER A 4 -51.56 -1.50 -27.16
C SER A 4 -51.29 -0.27 -26.30
N GLN A 5 -50.04 -0.09 -25.87
CA GLN A 5 -49.65 1.11 -25.12
C GLN A 5 -49.77 2.33 -26.04
N PRO A 6 -50.28 3.47 -25.55
CA PRO A 6 -50.33 4.70 -26.33
C PRO A 6 -48.92 5.14 -26.69
N THR A 7 -48.66 5.34 -28.00
CA THR A 7 -47.38 5.80 -28.52
C THR A 7 -47.15 7.26 -28.14
N LEU A 8 -46.09 7.52 -27.37
CA LEU A 8 -45.73 8.83 -26.81
C LEU A 8 -44.93 9.66 -27.82
N SER A 9 -45.25 10.95 -28.02
CA SER A 9 -44.39 11.90 -28.76
C SER A 9 -43.44 12.68 -27.84
N LEU A 10 -42.50 13.46 -28.40
CA LEU A 10 -41.68 14.39 -27.62
C LEU A 10 -42.51 15.54 -27.02
N ALA A 11 -43.58 15.96 -27.70
CA ALA A 11 -44.55 16.92 -27.18
C ALA A 11 -45.30 16.37 -25.97
N ASP A 12 -45.73 15.11 -26.00
CA ASP A 12 -46.35 14.45 -24.85
C ASP A 12 -45.37 14.30 -23.68
N LEU A 13 -44.10 13.99 -23.99
CA LEU A 13 -43.04 13.92 -22.98
C LEU A 13 -42.84 15.28 -22.29
N ARG A 14 -42.85 16.38 -23.06
CA ARG A 14 -42.80 17.75 -22.55
C ARG A 14 -43.97 18.04 -21.61
N MET A 15 -45.20 17.79 -22.08
CA MET A 15 -46.43 18.02 -21.29
C MET A 15 -46.42 17.23 -19.98
N ARG A 16 -45.93 15.99 -19.98
CA ARG A 16 -45.83 15.17 -18.76
C ARG A 16 -44.83 15.73 -17.75
N ILE A 17 -43.74 16.33 -18.23
CA ILE A 17 -42.75 17.00 -17.37
C ILE A 17 -43.32 18.32 -16.82
N GLU A 18 -43.95 19.15 -17.66
CA GLU A 18 -44.57 20.42 -17.25
C GLU A 18 -45.66 20.21 -16.19
N ASN A 19 -46.50 19.19 -16.38
CA ASN A 19 -47.59 18.85 -15.46
C ASN A 19 -47.13 18.02 -14.24
N GLY A 20 -45.83 17.71 -14.12
CA GLY A 20 -45.27 16.93 -13.01
C GLY A 20 -45.67 15.44 -12.98
N THR A 21 -46.36 14.93 -14.01
CA THR A 21 -46.74 13.51 -14.09
C THR A 21 -45.55 12.60 -14.41
N LEU A 22 -44.50 13.15 -15.02
CA LEU A 22 -43.18 12.53 -15.09
C LEU A 22 -42.21 13.27 -14.15
N PRO A 23 -41.93 12.73 -12.95
CA PRO A 23 -41.05 13.41 -12.00
C PRO A 23 -39.61 13.50 -12.54
N SER A 24 -39.15 14.72 -12.81
CA SER A 24 -37.79 15.03 -13.25
C SER A 24 -37.06 15.91 -12.23
N THR A 25 -35.80 15.61 -11.94
CA THR A 25 -34.93 16.51 -11.19
C THR A 25 -34.32 17.52 -12.19
N GLY A 26 -34.75 18.78 -12.14
CA GLY A 26 -34.30 19.85 -13.04
C GLY A 26 -35.20 20.03 -14.26
N SER A 27 -36.48 20.35 -14.02
CA SER A 27 -37.51 20.46 -15.05
C SER A 27 -37.18 21.53 -16.09
N ALA A 28 -36.67 22.71 -15.71
CA ALA A 28 -36.33 23.76 -16.66
C ALA A 28 -35.17 23.34 -17.58
N SER A 29 -34.20 22.57 -17.09
CA SER A 29 -33.09 22.06 -17.89
C SER A 29 -33.54 21.07 -18.97
N ILE A 30 -34.44 20.14 -18.65
CA ILE A 30 -34.98 19.21 -19.66
C ILE A 30 -35.96 19.90 -20.60
N LEU A 31 -36.74 20.88 -20.12
CA LEU A 31 -37.60 21.69 -20.97
C LEU A 31 -36.78 22.52 -21.97
N ALA A 32 -35.66 23.10 -21.55
CA ALA A 32 -34.71 23.77 -22.46
C ALA A 32 -34.12 22.80 -23.51
N PHE A 33 -33.84 21.55 -23.15
CA PHE A 33 -33.43 20.52 -24.11
C PHE A 33 -34.55 20.14 -25.09
N LEU A 34 -35.80 20.07 -24.62
CA LEU A 34 -36.96 19.83 -25.49
C LEU A 34 -37.25 21.03 -26.40
N ASP A 35 -37.00 22.27 -25.95
CA ASP A 35 -37.07 23.47 -26.80
C ASP A 35 -36.01 23.44 -27.91
N LEU A 36 -34.78 23.04 -27.58
CA LEU A 36 -33.72 22.85 -28.57
C LEU A 36 -34.09 21.75 -29.58
N ALA A 37 -34.62 20.63 -29.10
CA ALA A 37 -35.09 19.55 -29.97
C ALA A 37 -36.22 20.00 -30.90
N ARG A 38 -37.21 20.72 -30.39
CA ARG A 38 -38.30 21.30 -31.19
C ARG A 38 -37.78 22.29 -32.23
N SER A 39 -36.79 23.11 -31.86
CA SER A 39 -36.20 24.09 -32.77
C SER A 39 -35.38 23.43 -33.87
N ALA A 40 -34.62 22.38 -33.54
CA ALA A 40 -33.75 21.68 -34.48
C ALA A 40 -34.51 20.76 -35.45
N MET A 41 -35.56 20.07 -34.98
CA MET A 41 -36.31 19.11 -35.79
C MET A 41 -37.55 19.69 -36.48
N GLY A 42 -37.99 20.88 -36.05
CA GLY A 42 -39.24 21.47 -36.48
C GLY A 42 -40.46 20.93 -35.70
N PRO A 43 -41.58 21.67 -35.73
CA PRO A 43 -42.76 21.36 -34.93
C PRO A 43 -43.45 20.06 -35.35
N GLU A 44 -43.45 19.71 -36.63
CA GLU A 44 -44.14 18.51 -37.13
C GLU A 44 -43.49 17.23 -36.58
N THR A 45 -42.18 17.08 -36.74
CA THR A 45 -41.44 15.92 -36.23
C THR A 45 -41.41 15.86 -34.70
N PHE A 46 -41.50 16.99 -34.01
CA PHE A 46 -41.60 17.02 -32.54
C PHE A 46 -42.92 16.43 -32.01
N HIS A 47 -44.00 16.50 -32.79
CA HIS A 47 -45.31 15.90 -32.45
C HIS A 47 -45.48 14.49 -33.01
N ASP A 48 -44.56 14.01 -33.85
CA ASP A 48 -44.64 12.67 -34.42
C ASP A 48 -44.34 11.59 -33.35
N PRO A 49 -45.31 10.72 -33.00
CA PRO A 49 -45.05 9.60 -32.10
C PRO A 49 -44.06 8.58 -32.68
N GLY A 50 -43.83 8.58 -34.01
CA GLY A 50 -42.85 7.75 -34.71
C GLY A 50 -41.43 7.92 -34.19
N VAL A 51 -41.07 9.12 -33.71
CA VAL A 51 -39.74 9.44 -33.17
C VAL A 51 -39.41 8.57 -31.95
N LEU A 52 -40.38 8.34 -31.06
CA LEU A 52 -40.17 7.52 -29.87
C LEU A 52 -40.75 6.10 -30.00
N ALA A 53 -41.26 5.70 -31.16
CA ALA A 53 -41.84 4.37 -31.37
C ALA A 53 -40.87 3.22 -31.04
N SER A 54 -39.56 3.43 -31.26
CA SER A 54 -38.51 2.50 -30.85
C SER A 54 -37.20 3.24 -30.60
N HIS A 55 -36.24 2.61 -29.90
CA HIS A 55 -34.90 3.18 -29.75
C HIS A 55 -34.18 3.34 -31.10
N ALA A 56 -34.48 2.48 -32.07
CA ALA A 56 -33.96 2.61 -33.43
C ALA A 56 -34.50 3.89 -34.09
N SER A 57 -35.81 4.14 -34.02
CA SER A 57 -36.45 5.36 -34.53
C SER A 57 -35.90 6.62 -33.85
N PHE A 58 -35.70 6.57 -32.53
CA PHE A 58 -35.06 7.66 -31.80
C PHE A 58 -33.62 7.87 -32.24
N SER A 59 -32.87 6.80 -32.49
CA SER A 59 -31.48 6.90 -32.95
C SER A 59 -31.36 7.35 -34.41
N VAL A 60 -32.40 7.21 -35.22
CA VAL A 60 -32.46 7.81 -36.56
C VAL A 60 -32.72 9.31 -36.46
N SER A 61 -33.66 9.71 -35.60
CA SER A 61 -34.00 11.14 -35.40
C SER A 61 -32.91 11.89 -34.60
N PHE A 62 -32.22 11.18 -33.73
CA PHE A 62 -31.10 11.65 -32.91
C PHE A 62 -29.92 10.68 -33.02
N PRO A 63 -29.11 10.76 -34.10
CA PRO A 63 -27.94 9.91 -34.29
C PRO A 63 -26.93 10.06 -33.14
N PRO A 64 -26.22 8.98 -32.71
CA PRO A 64 -25.19 9.09 -31.67
C PRO A 64 -24.09 10.09 -31.99
N PHE A 65 -23.81 10.28 -33.28
CA PHE A 65 -22.91 11.29 -33.82
C PHE A 65 -23.72 12.23 -34.72
N PRO A 66 -23.93 13.50 -34.32
CA PRO A 66 -24.63 14.46 -35.17
C PRO A 66 -23.76 14.84 -36.37
N ASP A 67 -24.39 15.18 -37.49
CA ASP A 67 -23.73 15.95 -38.54
C ASP A 67 -23.53 17.41 -38.10
N ASP A 68 -22.82 18.20 -38.91
CA ASP A 68 -22.48 19.58 -38.57
C ASP A 68 -23.73 20.46 -38.43
N ASP A 69 -24.77 20.22 -39.23
CA ASP A 69 -26.03 20.97 -39.20
C ASP A 69 -26.79 20.71 -37.90
N LEU A 70 -26.92 19.44 -37.50
CA LEU A 70 -27.57 19.04 -36.25
C LEU A 70 -26.74 19.47 -35.03
N ALA A 71 -25.40 19.35 -35.09
CA ALA A 71 -24.52 19.84 -34.04
C ALA A 71 -24.68 21.35 -33.85
N THR A 72 -24.77 22.11 -34.95
CA THR A 72 -24.96 23.57 -34.94
C THR A 72 -26.35 23.95 -34.42
N ALA A 73 -27.40 23.21 -34.81
CA ALA A 73 -28.77 23.45 -34.33
C ALA A 73 -28.90 23.27 -32.81
N PHE A 74 -28.14 22.34 -32.22
CA PHE A 74 -28.04 22.15 -30.77
C PHE A 74 -26.93 23.00 -30.11
N GLY A 75 -26.24 23.83 -30.88
CA GLY A 75 -25.16 24.73 -30.45
C GLY A 75 -23.75 24.16 -30.58
N ASP A 76 -23.52 22.91 -30.15
CA ASP A 76 -22.31 22.15 -30.44
C ASP A 76 -22.54 20.63 -30.27
N ALA A 77 -21.63 19.81 -30.78
CA ALA A 77 -21.73 18.34 -30.70
C ALA A 77 -21.74 17.80 -29.25
N ALA A 78 -21.11 18.49 -28.30
CA ALA A 78 -21.08 18.07 -26.91
C ALA A 78 -22.40 18.39 -26.18
N LEU A 79 -23.03 19.51 -26.51
CA LEU A 79 -24.35 19.92 -26.03
C LEU A 79 -25.42 19.02 -26.64
N TYR A 80 -25.32 18.71 -27.94
CA TYR A 80 -26.12 17.70 -28.60
C TYR A 80 -26.07 16.37 -27.85
N GLY A 81 -24.88 15.84 -27.58
CA GLY A 81 -24.72 14.55 -26.89
C GLY A 81 -25.38 14.54 -25.50
N ARG A 82 -25.24 15.64 -24.74
CA ARG A 82 -25.93 15.80 -23.44
C ARG A 82 -27.45 15.88 -23.59
N CYS A 83 -27.93 16.61 -24.58
CA CYS A 83 -29.36 16.75 -24.86
C CYS A 83 -29.96 15.38 -25.25
N ARG A 84 -29.34 14.68 -26.20
CA ARG A 84 -29.72 13.33 -26.64
C ARG A 84 -29.80 12.35 -25.47
N GLU A 85 -28.76 12.27 -24.64
CA GLU A 85 -28.74 11.41 -23.44
C GLU A 85 -29.87 11.76 -22.46
N SER A 86 -30.14 13.05 -22.26
CA SER A 86 -31.22 13.50 -21.39
C SER A 86 -32.60 13.14 -21.95
N LEU A 87 -32.84 13.36 -23.24
CA LEU A 87 -34.09 12.98 -23.91
C LEU A 87 -34.31 11.47 -23.87
N LEU A 88 -33.27 10.69 -24.21
CA LEU A 88 -33.29 9.23 -24.16
C LEU A 88 -33.65 8.72 -22.75
N ARG A 89 -33.04 9.31 -21.73
CA ARG A 89 -33.34 9.01 -20.33
C ARG A 89 -34.81 9.30 -19.99
N HIS A 90 -35.32 10.47 -20.34
CA HIS A 90 -36.69 10.85 -19.98
C HIS A 90 -37.73 10.03 -20.76
N ALA A 91 -37.45 9.64 -22.00
CA ALA A 91 -38.26 8.68 -22.74
C ALA A 91 -38.32 7.31 -22.04
N ARG A 92 -37.18 6.81 -21.54
CA ARG A 92 -37.14 5.56 -20.73
C ARG A 92 -37.92 5.69 -19.42
N LEU A 93 -37.77 6.82 -18.72
CA LEU A 93 -38.51 7.11 -17.48
C LEU A 93 -40.02 7.19 -17.72
N ALA A 94 -40.44 7.69 -18.88
CA ALA A 94 -41.83 7.73 -19.31
C ALA A 94 -42.39 6.36 -19.74
N GLY A 95 -41.58 5.30 -19.70
CA GLY A 95 -41.99 3.94 -20.02
C GLY A 95 -42.10 3.64 -21.52
N VAL A 96 -41.46 4.44 -22.39
CA VAL A 96 -41.65 4.33 -23.84
C VAL A 96 -41.02 3.07 -24.44
N TRP A 97 -39.95 2.53 -23.82
CA TRP A 97 -39.28 1.30 -24.27
C TRP A 97 -39.16 0.26 -23.15
N PRO A 98 -40.26 -0.45 -22.80
CA PRO A 98 -40.27 -1.40 -21.67
C PRO A 98 -39.43 -2.67 -21.90
N HIS A 99 -39.01 -2.93 -23.16
CA HIS A 99 -38.22 -4.11 -23.54
C HIS A 99 -36.71 -3.84 -23.65
N GLU A 100 -36.24 -2.62 -23.37
CA GLU A 100 -34.81 -2.29 -23.38
C GLU A 100 -34.08 -2.63 -22.08
N ASP A 101 -32.74 -2.64 -22.14
CA ASP A 101 -31.84 -2.90 -21.01
C ASP A 101 -32.20 -2.08 -19.74
N PRO A 102 -32.80 -2.71 -18.72
CA PRO A 102 -33.21 -2.01 -17.50
C PRO A 102 -32.00 -1.57 -16.65
N TYR A 103 -30.84 -2.20 -16.83
CA TYR A 103 -29.66 -1.92 -16.02
C TYR A 103 -29.07 -0.54 -16.31
N THR A 104 -29.20 -0.04 -17.53
CA THR A 104 -28.70 1.29 -17.90
C THR A 104 -29.40 2.39 -17.10
N LEU A 105 -30.73 2.34 -17.03
CA LEU A 105 -31.52 3.29 -16.24
C LEU A 105 -31.30 3.10 -14.74
N LEU A 106 -31.30 1.87 -14.23
CA LEU A 106 -31.06 1.60 -12.80
C LEU A 106 -29.69 2.10 -12.35
N ASN A 107 -28.64 1.91 -13.14
CA ASN A 107 -27.29 2.39 -12.83
C ASN A 107 -27.18 3.92 -12.86
N GLN A 108 -27.93 4.57 -13.73
CA GLN A 108 -28.01 6.03 -13.76
C GLN A 108 -28.71 6.57 -12.50
N LEU A 109 -29.85 6.00 -12.12
CA LEU A 109 -30.58 6.36 -10.90
C LEU A 109 -29.78 6.06 -9.63
N ALA A 110 -29.04 4.95 -9.60
CA ALA A 110 -28.12 4.63 -8.51
C ALA A 110 -27.07 5.74 -8.34
N ARG A 111 -26.46 6.22 -9.44
CA ARG A 111 -25.47 7.31 -9.40
C ARG A 111 -26.06 8.60 -8.82
N GLU A 112 -27.28 8.97 -9.19
CA GLU A 112 -27.96 10.16 -8.65
C GLU A 112 -28.18 10.07 -7.15
N ARG A 113 -28.59 8.89 -6.67
CA ARG A 113 -28.80 8.62 -5.24
C ARG A 113 -27.51 8.25 -4.49
N ARG A 114 -26.35 8.35 -5.13
CA ARG A 114 -25.03 7.96 -4.58
C ARG A 114 -25.00 6.51 -4.08
N LEU A 115 -25.69 5.62 -4.77
CA LEU A 115 -25.71 4.19 -4.54
C LEU A 115 -24.67 3.48 -5.42
N PRO A 116 -24.19 2.28 -5.02
CA PRO A 116 -23.37 1.43 -5.89
C PRO A 116 -24.09 1.10 -7.20
N SER A 117 -23.34 0.81 -8.28
CA SER A 117 -23.93 0.33 -9.53
C SER A 117 -24.40 -1.13 -9.42
N VAL A 118 -25.53 -1.44 -10.04
CA VAL A 118 -26.01 -2.80 -10.32
C VAL A 118 -25.10 -3.44 -11.37
N ASN A 119 -24.50 -4.58 -11.03
CA ASN A 119 -23.59 -5.31 -11.92
C ASN A 119 -24.36 -6.10 -12.99
N ARG A 120 -24.61 -5.47 -14.15
CA ARG A 120 -25.33 -6.07 -15.29
C ARG A 120 -24.82 -7.45 -15.68
N LYS A 121 -23.51 -7.58 -15.97
CA LYS A 121 -22.91 -8.84 -16.42
C LYS A 121 -23.15 -9.99 -15.44
N LEU A 122 -22.99 -9.70 -14.16
CA LEU A 122 -23.21 -10.69 -13.10
C LEU A 122 -24.69 -11.09 -12.99
N MET A 123 -25.60 -10.13 -13.11
CA MET A 123 -27.03 -10.40 -13.03
C MET A 123 -27.54 -11.19 -14.24
N GLU A 124 -27.05 -10.89 -15.45
CA GLU A 124 -27.34 -11.65 -16.67
C GLU A 124 -26.71 -13.06 -16.64
N GLU A 125 -25.52 -13.21 -16.04
CA GLU A 125 -24.87 -14.52 -15.83
C GLU A 125 -25.68 -15.41 -14.89
N ILE A 126 -26.23 -14.83 -13.82
CA ILE A 126 -26.96 -15.58 -12.78
C ILE A 126 -28.41 -15.86 -13.18
N PHE A 127 -29.06 -14.93 -13.88
CA PHE A 127 -30.45 -15.05 -14.29
C PHE A 127 -30.60 -14.94 -15.82
N PRO A 128 -30.05 -15.90 -16.58
CA PRO A 128 -30.13 -15.87 -18.05
C PRO A 128 -31.58 -15.90 -18.50
N GLY A 129 -31.96 -14.96 -19.38
CA GLY A 129 -33.30 -14.86 -19.96
C GLY A 129 -34.42 -14.45 -18.99
N THR A 130 -34.12 -14.14 -17.72
CA THR A 130 -35.12 -13.69 -16.75
C THR A 130 -35.09 -12.18 -16.66
N THR A 131 -36.26 -11.53 -16.77
CA THR A 131 -36.32 -10.08 -16.59
C THR A 131 -36.10 -9.72 -15.12
N LEU A 132 -35.43 -8.61 -14.84
CA LEU A 132 -35.20 -8.11 -13.47
C LEU A 132 -36.49 -7.96 -12.65
N ARG A 133 -37.61 -7.67 -13.33
CA ARG A 133 -38.93 -7.56 -12.72
C ARG A 133 -39.42 -8.90 -12.14
N ASP A 134 -39.02 -10.00 -12.74
CA ASP A 134 -39.50 -11.35 -12.39
C ASP A 134 -38.57 -12.09 -11.42
N VAL A 135 -37.44 -11.50 -11.05
CA VAL A 135 -36.54 -12.10 -10.04
C VAL A 135 -37.13 -11.94 -8.65
N THR A 136 -37.64 -13.05 -8.10
CA THR A 136 -38.22 -13.11 -6.76
C THR A 136 -37.15 -13.23 -5.67
N ARG A 137 -37.55 -13.07 -4.40
CA ARG A 137 -36.65 -13.25 -3.24
C ARG A 137 -36.11 -14.67 -3.18
N GLU A 138 -36.94 -15.67 -3.48
CA GLU A 138 -36.57 -17.08 -3.45
C GLU A 138 -35.50 -17.38 -4.49
N LEU A 139 -35.65 -16.87 -5.73
CA LEU A 139 -34.65 -16.98 -6.78
C LEU A 139 -33.34 -16.28 -6.41
N ALA A 140 -33.42 -15.11 -5.79
CA ALA A 140 -32.24 -14.38 -5.33
C ALA A 140 -31.48 -15.14 -4.23
N ILE A 141 -32.17 -15.73 -3.25
CA ILE A 141 -31.55 -16.51 -2.18
C ILE A 141 -30.93 -17.80 -2.72
N ALA A 142 -31.61 -18.49 -3.64
CA ALA A 142 -31.06 -19.68 -4.29
C ALA A 142 -29.77 -19.36 -5.03
N ALA A 143 -29.76 -18.28 -5.83
CA ALA A 143 -28.55 -17.83 -6.51
C ALA A 143 -27.42 -17.42 -5.55
N ASP A 144 -27.72 -16.70 -4.46
CA ASP A 144 -26.72 -16.27 -3.48
C ASP A 144 -25.99 -17.45 -2.80
N ARG A 145 -26.69 -18.58 -2.62
CA ARG A 145 -26.14 -19.81 -2.05
C ARG A 145 -24.98 -20.36 -2.89
N ASP A 146 -25.12 -20.33 -4.22
CA ASP A 146 -24.18 -20.96 -5.14
C ASP A 146 -22.98 -20.07 -5.51
N LEU A 147 -23.01 -18.79 -5.11
CA LEU A 147 -21.93 -17.83 -5.37
C LEU A 147 -20.89 -17.83 -4.25
N ARG A 148 -19.61 -17.58 -4.56
CA ARG A 148 -18.52 -17.45 -3.56
C ARG A 148 -17.83 -16.09 -3.60
N ASP A 149 -17.19 -15.75 -2.48
CA ASP A 149 -16.25 -14.63 -2.33
C ASP A 149 -16.70 -13.30 -2.98
N ARG A 150 -15.89 -12.80 -3.94
CA ARG A 150 -16.11 -11.54 -4.64
C ARG A 150 -17.38 -11.53 -5.47
N LYS A 151 -17.76 -12.66 -6.07
CA LYS A 151 -19.02 -12.76 -6.86
C LYS A 151 -20.24 -12.65 -5.94
N ARG A 152 -20.25 -13.34 -4.79
CA ARG A 152 -21.33 -13.23 -3.79
C ARG A 152 -21.48 -11.81 -3.27
N ASN A 153 -20.37 -11.15 -2.92
CA ASN A 153 -20.40 -9.76 -2.44
C ASN A 153 -20.92 -8.79 -3.53
N ALA A 154 -20.46 -8.93 -4.78
CA ALA A 154 -20.94 -8.12 -5.88
C ALA A 154 -22.44 -8.33 -6.17
N PHE A 155 -22.92 -9.56 -6.05
CA PHE A 155 -24.33 -9.93 -6.18
C PHE A 155 -25.19 -9.27 -5.10
N ARG A 156 -24.83 -9.45 -3.82
CA ARG A 156 -25.52 -8.85 -2.68
C ARG A 156 -25.56 -7.32 -2.74
N ASN A 157 -24.45 -6.69 -3.16
CA ASN A 157 -24.39 -5.24 -3.35
C ASN A 157 -25.33 -4.77 -4.47
N SER A 158 -25.44 -5.55 -5.54
CA SER A 158 -26.36 -5.26 -6.66
C SER A 158 -27.81 -5.36 -6.19
N PHE A 159 -28.20 -6.40 -5.45
CA PHE A 159 -29.54 -6.53 -4.88
C PHE A 159 -29.87 -5.47 -3.83
N SER A 160 -28.92 -5.12 -2.96
CA SER A 160 -29.11 -4.02 -2.01
C SER A 160 -29.38 -2.69 -2.72
N THR A 161 -28.72 -2.45 -3.85
CA THR A 161 -28.97 -1.27 -4.69
C THR A 161 -30.36 -1.34 -5.33
N ILE A 162 -30.72 -2.48 -5.92
CA ILE A 162 -32.05 -2.72 -6.51
C ILE A 162 -33.15 -2.47 -5.48
N ASP A 163 -33.03 -2.99 -4.26
CA ASP A 163 -34.00 -2.78 -3.17
C ASP A 163 -34.16 -1.31 -2.76
N LYS A 164 -33.08 -0.53 -2.81
CA LYS A 164 -33.14 0.91 -2.56
C LYS A 164 -33.84 1.64 -3.69
N LEU A 165 -33.58 1.24 -4.94
CA LEU A 165 -34.19 1.81 -6.15
C LEU A 165 -35.68 1.45 -6.31
N ARG A 166 -36.16 0.35 -5.70
CA ARG A 166 -37.61 0.01 -5.64
C ARG A 166 -38.48 1.09 -5.00
N ASN A 167 -37.89 1.99 -4.19
CA ASN A 167 -38.61 3.12 -3.58
C ASN A 167 -38.52 4.39 -4.43
N ASP A 168 -37.93 4.36 -5.62
CA ASP A 168 -37.90 5.51 -6.51
C ASP A 168 -39.22 5.55 -7.32
N PRO A 169 -40.03 6.62 -7.20
CA PRO A 169 -41.30 6.74 -7.94
C PRO A 169 -41.13 6.57 -9.45
N ARG A 170 -39.97 6.94 -9.98
CA ARG A 170 -39.62 6.80 -11.40
C ARG A 170 -39.48 5.34 -11.83
N VAL A 171 -38.94 4.49 -10.96
CA VAL A 171 -38.77 3.05 -11.21
C VAL A 171 -40.11 2.33 -11.14
N VAL A 172 -40.97 2.75 -10.20
CA VAL A 172 -42.35 2.23 -10.06
C VAL A 172 -43.19 2.61 -11.27
N ALA A 173 -43.16 3.88 -11.69
CA ALA A 173 -43.88 4.38 -12.86
C ALA A 173 -43.44 3.69 -14.16
N ALA A 174 -42.13 3.43 -14.30
CA ALA A 174 -41.59 2.72 -15.46
C ALA A 174 -41.84 1.20 -15.45
N GLY A 175 -42.34 0.62 -14.34
CA GLY A 175 -42.66 -0.81 -14.24
C GLY A 175 -41.44 -1.75 -14.33
N ILE A 176 -40.22 -1.23 -14.11
CA ILE A 176 -38.96 -1.98 -14.31
C ILE A 176 -38.70 -2.97 -13.19
N LEU A 177 -39.06 -2.61 -11.96
CA LEU A 177 -38.92 -3.46 -10.78
C LEU A 177 -40.28 -3.61 -10.10
N ARG A 178 -40.53 -4.80 -9.54
CA ARG A 178 -41.65 -4.99 -8.63
C ARG A 178 -41.42 -4.27 -7.30
N PRO A 179 -42.49 -3.81 -6.61
CA PRO A 179 -42.38 -3.11 -5.34
C PRO A 179 -41.89 -4.00 -4.19
N GLU A 180 -42.07 -5.33 -4.26
CA GLU A 180 -41.61 -6.25 -3.22
C GLU A 180 -40.07 -6.30 -3.15
N LYS A 181 -39.50 -6.09 -1.96
CA LYS A 181 -38.04 -6.10 -1.75
C LYS A 181 -37.50 -7.51 -1.56
N ALA A 182 -36.27 -7.73 -2.03
CA ALA A 182 -35.54 -8.98 -1.83
C ALA A 182 -35.10 -9.10 -0.37
N GLY A 183 -34.73 -8.00 0.30
CA GLY A 183 -34.38 -7.94 1.72
C GLY A 183 -32.96 -8.45 2.03
N PRO A 184 -32.59 -8.56 3.33
CA PRO A 184 -31.26 -9.03 3.72
C PRO A 184 -31.05 -10.51 3.38
N PHE A 185 -29.85 -10.83 2.90
CA PHE A 185 -29.39 -12.19 2.62
C PHE A 185 -28.85 -12.89 3.88
N PRO A 186 -28.94 -14.23 4.00
CA PRO A 186 -28.39 -14.98 5.13
C PRO A 186 -26.86 -14.81 5.31
N ALA A 187 -26.36 -14.93 6.54
CA ALA A 187 -24.92 -14.85 6.83
C ALA A 187 -24.24 -16.21 6.69
N TYR A 188 -23.18 -16.29 5.87
CA TYR A 188 -22.33 -17.48 5.69
C TYR A 188 -20.89 -17.11 6.09
N ARG A 189 -20.24 -17.85 7.01
CA ARG A 189 -18.83 -17.65 7.35
C ARG A 189 -18.01 -18.74 6.65
N ASP A 190 -17.05 -18.32 5.83
CA ASP A 190 -16.21 -19.17 4.97
C ASP A 190 -16.97 -19.94 3.88
N GLY A 191 -17.55 -19.18 2.96
CA GLY A 191 -17.82 -19.64 1.60
C GLY A 191 -19.00 -20.57 1.42
N ASP A 192 -19.17 -21.62 2.22
CA ASP A 192 -20.00 -22.74 1.77
C ASP A 192 -20.91 -23.39 2.81
N LYS A 193 -20.77 -23.19 4.12
CA LYS A 193 -21.54 -24.00 5.09
C LYS A 193 -22.03 -23.27 6.33
N HIS A 194 -23.17 -23.74 6.83
CA HIS A 194 -23.78 -23.31 8.08
C HIS A 194 -22.76 -23.50 9.22
N ARG A 195 -22.69 -22.52 10.14
CA ARG A 195 -21.80 -22.63 11.30
C ARG A 195 -22.39 -23.67 12.26
N ILE A 196 -21.79 -24.85 12.32
CA ILE A 196 -22.19 -25.92 13.24
C ILE A 196 -21.47 -25.71 14.58
N GLU A 197 -22.24 -25.48 15.65
CA GLU A 197 -21.69 -25.39 17.00
C GLU A 197 -21.37 -26.78 17.56
N LEU A 198 -20.45 -26.85 18.53
CA LEU A 198 -20.18 -28.12 19.23
C LEU A 198 -21.42 -28.54 20.04
N PRO A 199 -21.90 -29.78 19.89
CA PRO A 199 -22.93 -30.34 20.77
C PRO A 199 -22.56 -30.19 22.24
N ALA A 200 -23.54 -30.04 23.12
CA ALA A 200 -23.33 -29.76 24.54
C ALA A 200 -22.35 -30.75 25.21
N VAL A 201 -22.42 -32.04 24.83
CA VAL A 201 -21.53 -33.12 25.32
C VAL A 201 -20.07 -32.86 24.94
N LEU A 202 -19.79 -32.48 23.69
CA LEU A 202 -18.44 -32.19 23.21
C LEU A 202 -17.94 -30.81 23.69
N ALA A 203 -18.84 -29.84 23.83
CA ALA A 203 -18.52 -28.52 24.35
C ALA A 203 -18.09 -28.57 25.83
N ALA A 204 -18.71 -29.43 26.64
CA ALA A 204 -18.39 -29.61 28.05
C ALA A 204 -16.95 -30.12 28.28
N VAL A 205 -16.45 -30.99 27.40
CA VAL A 205 -15.11 -31.57 27.52
C VAL A 205 -14.00 -30.73 26.87
N ARG A 206 -14.37 -29.71 26.09
CA ARG A 206 -13.41 -28.82 25.40
C ARG A 206 -12.39 -28.17 26.34
N ARG A 207 -12.80 -27.82 27.56
CA ARG A 207 -11.92 -27.21 28.58
C ARG A 207 -10.87 -28.17 29.15
N ARG A 208 -11.03 -29.48 28.95
CA ARG A 208 -10.10 -30.53 29.40
C ARG A 208 -9.03 -30.87 28.36
N LEU A 209 -9.15 -30.33 27.14
CA LEU A 209 -8.19 -30.54 26.06
C LEU A 209 -6.99 -29.59 26.21
N PRO A 210 -5.79 -29.98 25.72
CA PRO A 210 -4.67 -29.05 25.57
C PRO A 210 -5.08 -27.80 24.78
N VAL A 211 -4.54 -26.62 25.12
CA VAL A 211 -4.96 -25.31 24.57
C VAL A 211 -5.02 -25.31 23.04
N GLY A 212 -4.01 -25.89 22.38
CA GLY A 212 -3.99 -26.01 20.92
C GLY A 212 -5.17 -26.83 20.37
N HIS A 213 -5.53 -27.94 21.01
CA HIS A 213 -6.67 -28.77 20.59
C HIS A 213 -8.00 -28.08 20.90
N ALA A 214 -8.12 -27.41 22.04
CA ALA A 214 -9.33 -26.66 22.42
C ALA A 214 -9.66 -25.51 21.44
N LEU A 215 -8.65 -24.87 20.87
CA LEU A 215 -8.82 -23.85 19.81
C LEU A 215 -9.37 -24.45 18.51
N HIS A 216 -8.97 -25.68 18.18
CA HIS A 216 -9.32 -26.33 16.92
C HIS A 216 -10.50 -27.32 17.01
N ALA A 217 -11.02 -27.59 18.22
CA ALA A 217 -12.04 -28.61 18.48
C ALA A 217 -13.32 -28.42 17.65
N ARG A 218 -13.84 -27.19 17.58
CA ARG A 218 -15.06 -26.89 16.80
C ARG A 218 -14.84 -27.17 15.32
N ARG A 219 -13.72 -26.72 14.75
CA ARG A 219 -13.43 -26.90 13.33
C ARG A 219 -13.21 -28.38 12.98
N ALA A 220 -12.54 -29.13 13.85
CA ALA A 220 -12.36 -30.57 13.67
C ALA A 220 -13.72 -31.31 13.63
N PHE A 221 -14.68 -30.90 14.48
CA PHE A 221 -16.05 -31.42 14.51
C PHE A 221 -16.87 -31.02 13.27
N GLU A 222 -16.85 -29.74 12.89
CA GLU A 222 -17.50 -29.26 11.66
C GLU A 222 -17.07 -30.08 10.43
N LEU A 223 -15.76 -30.33 10.29
CA LEU A 223 -15.23 -31.16 9.22
C LEU A 223 -15.72 -32.62 9.32
N ALA A 224 -15.89 -33.14 10.54
CA ALA A 224 -16.40 -34.50 10.71
C ALA A 224 -17.86 -34.60 10.26
N VAL A 225 -18.69 -33.59 10.53
CA VAL A 225 -20.07 -33.53 10.02
C VAL A 225 -20.09 -33.38 8.50
N ASP A 226 -19.21 -32.53 7.96
CA ASP A 226 -19.09 -32.28 6.53
C ASP A 226 -18.74 -33.51 5.69
N PHE A 227 -17.98 -34.44 6.27
CA PHE A 227 -17.61 -35.71 5.63
C PHE A 227 -18.55 -36.87 5.99
N GLY A 228 -19.67 -36.58 6.65
CA GLY A 228 -20.67 -37.57 7.05
C GLY A 228 -20.19 -38.52 8.15
N LEU A 229 -19.11 -38.18 8.86
CA LEU A 229 -18.58 -38.98 9.96
C LEU A 229 -19.45 -38.83 11.22
N LEU A 230 -19.97 -37.62 11.45
CA LEU A 230 -20.84 -37.28 12.59
C LEU A 230 -22.08 -36.53 12.10
N THR A 231 -23.12 -36.44 12.92
CA THR A 231 -24.28 -35.56 12.69
C THR A 231 -24.12 -34.24 13.44
N GLU A 232 -24.93 -33.22 13.12
CA GLU A 232 -24.91 -31.93 13.83
C GLU A 232 -25.11 -32.07 15.35
N ASP A 233 -25.88 -33.08 15.77
CA ASP A 233 -26.12 -33.41 17.19
C ASP A 233 -24.97 -34.17 17.88
N GLY A 234 -23.91 -34.55 17.15
CA GLY A 234 -22.79 -35.33 17.66
C GLY A 234 -22.82 -36.81 17.27
N PRO A 235 -21.99 -37.66 17.91
CA PRO A 235 -22.04 -39.11 17.71
C PRO A 235 -23.36 -39.68 18.27
N LYS A 236 -23.97 -40.63 17.54
CA LYS A 236 -25.16 -41.33 18.02
C LYS A 236 -24.79 -42.28 19.17
N PRO A 237 -25.70 -42.54 20.13
CA PRO A 237 -25.44 -43.53 21.18
C PRO A 237 -25.02 -44.90 20.61
N GLY A 238 -23.93 -45.47 21.11
CA GLY A 238 -23.37 -46.74 20.63
C GLY A 238 -22.55 -46.65 19.34
N TRP A 239 -22.34 -45.45 18.79
CA TRP A 239 -21.44 -45.23 17.68
C TRP A 239 -19.97 -45.36 18.11
N SER A 240 -19.14 -45.95 17.24
CA SER A 240 -17.70 -46.01 17.44
C SER A 240 -16.95 -45.61 16.17
N LEU A 241 -15.83 -44.92 16.35
CA LEU A 241 -14.95 -44.53 15.25
C LEU A 241 -14.16 -45.75 14.80
N SER A 242 -14.27 -46.13 13.53
CA SER A 242 -13.42 -47.17 12.93
C SER A 242 -12.08 -46.60 12.42
N LEU A 243 -11.08 -47.46 12.23
CA LEU A 243 -9.81 -47.04 11.62
C LEU A 243 -10.01 -46.56 10.17
N GLU A 244 -10.96 -47.16 9.45
CA GLU A 244 -11.31 -46.77 8.08
C GLU A 244 -11.90 -45.36 8.06
N ASP A 245 -12.82 -45.05 8.96
CA ASP A 245 -13.46 -43.74 9.07
C ASP A 245 -12.46 -42.64 9.46
N ALA A 246 -11.55 -42.92 10.40
CA ALA A 246 -10.48 -42.01 10.77
C ALA A 246 -9.51 -41.74 9.60
N THR A 247 -9.25 -42.76 8.78
CA THR A 247 -8.41 -42.65 7.57
C THR A 247 -9.11 -41.84 6.48
N ARG A 248 -10.41 -42.11 6.24
CA ARG A 248 -11.24 -41.38 5.29
C ARG A 248 -11.31 -39.90 5.64
N TYR A 249 -11.52 -39.58 6.91
CA TYR A 249 -11.48 -38.20 7.43
C TYR A 249 -10.12 -37.53 7.19
N HIS A 250 -9.01 -38.19 7.55
CA HIS A 250 -7.68 -37.61 7.38
C HIS A 250 -7.34 -37.33 5.90
N VAL A 251 -7.64 -38.29 5.01
CA VAL A 251 -7.42 -38.13 3.57
C VAL A 251 -8.26 -36.98 3.02
N ALA A 252 -9.57 -36.93 3.31
CA ALA A 252 -10.46 -35.88 2.83
C ALA A 252 -10.04 -34.47 3.30
N VAL A 253 -9.63 -34.33 4.56
CA VAL A 253 -9.14 -33.05 5.10
C VAL A 253 -7.80 -32.65 4.45
N SER A 254 -6.89 -33.62 4.23
CA SER A 254 -5.59 -33.36 3.62
C SER A 254 -5.67 -32.88 2.17
N GLN A 255 -6.69 -33.33 1.43
CA GLN A 255 -6.97 -32.89 0.06
C GLN A 255 -7.49 -31.45 0.01
N GLN A 256 -8.18 -30.98 1.06
CA GLN A 256 -8.77 -29.64 1.08
C GLN A 256 -7.85 -28.56 1.68
N ILE A 257 -6.87 -28.93 2.52
CA ILE A 257 -6.07 -27.95 3.27
C ILE A 257 -4.56 -28.24 3.15
N SER A 258 -4.02 -29.11 4.00
CA SER A 258 -2.62 -29.56 3.97
C SER A 258 -2.44 -30.78 4.88
N ALA A 259 -1.42 -31.60 4.59
CA ALA A 259 -1.12 -32.81 5.38
C ALA A 259 -0.86 -32.51 6.86
N ASN A 260 -0.16 -31.41 7.18
CA ASN A 260 0.13 -31.01 8.56
C ASN A 260 -1.12 -30.55 9.32
N THR A 261 -2.06 -29.89 8.63
CA THR A 261 -3.30 -29.41 9.24
C THR A 261 -4.32 -30.54 9.40
N ALA A 262 -4.40 -31.46 8.43
CA ALA A 262 -5.19 -32.69 8.56
C ALA A 262 -4.72 -33.55 9.74
N ALA A 263 -3.41 -33.66 9.90
CA ALA A 263 -2.75 -34.28 11.05
C ALA A 263 -3.16 -33.66 12.40
N LEU A 264 -3.29 -32.34 12.46
CA LEU A 264 -3.71 -31.60 13.65
C LEU A 264 -5.21 -31.80 13.94
N TYR A 265 -6.06 -31.71 12.92
CA TYR A 265 -7.50 -31.91 13.09
C TYR A 265 -7.86 -33.34 13.44
N LEU A 266 -7.18 -34.34 12.88
CA LEU A 266 -7.34 -35.74 13.30
C LEU A 266 -6.98 -35.93 14.78
N ARG A 267 -5.84 -35.40 15.23
CA ARG A 267 -5.44 -35.47 16.65
C ARG A 267 -6.45 -34.77 17.56
N THR A 268 -6.95 -33.63 17.11
CA THR A 268 -7.93 -32.83 17.85
C THR A 268 -9.26 -33.58 17.95
N LEU A 269 -9.75 -34.16 16.87
CA LEU A 269 -10.98 -34.95 16.83
C LEU A 269 -10.89 -36.19 17.72
N LEU A 270 -9.79 -36.96 17.61
CA LEU A 270 -9.56 -38.14 18.46
C LEU A 270 -9.49 -37.77 19.95
N SER A 271 -8.84 -36.65 20.28
CA SER A 271 -8.77 -36.16 21.67
C SER A 271 -10.15 -35.74 22.18
N LEU A 272 -10.92 -35.02 21.34
CA LEU A 272 -12.26 -34.56 21.67
C LEU A 272 -13.21 -35.74 21.95
N LEU A 273 -13.20 -36.75 21.07
CA LEU A 273 -14.04 -37.94 21.19
C LEU A 273 -13.62 -38.81 22.39
N ARG A 274 -12.32 -39.05 22.60
CA ARG A 274 -11.83 -39.82 23.77
C ARG A 274 -12.16 -39.17 25.11
N CYS A 275 -12.19 -37.84 25.16
CA CYS A 275 -12.57 -37.13 26.38
C CYS A 275 -14.09 -37.14 26.63
N ALA A 276 -14.90 -37.22 25.58
CA ALA A 276 -16.36 -37.25 25.68
C ALA A 276 -16.90 -38.66 25.93
N GLU A 277 -16.42 -39.66 25.18
CA GLU A 277 -16.90 -41.03 25.21
C GLU A 277 -15.72 -41.98 24.91
N PRO A 278 -14.94 -42.39 25.94
CA PRO A 278 -13.75 -43.21 25.75
C PRO A 278 -14.01 -44.54 25.02
N ALA A 279 -15.19 -45.13 25.24
CA ALA A 279 -15.61 -46.38 24.61
C ALA A 279 -15.87 -46.25 23.10
N ALA A 280 -16.10 -45.03 22.59
CA ALA A 280 -16.36 -44.78 21.18
C ALA A 280 -15.09 -44.74 20.32
N VAL A 281 -13.89 -44.66 20.91
CA VAL A 281 -12.62 -44.65 20.18
C VAL A 281 -11.65 -45.65 20.78
N SER A 282 -11.45 -46.77 20.09
CA SER A 282 -10.47 -47.79 20.49
C SER A 282 -9.05 -47.20 20.65
N GLU A 283 -8.29 -47.71 21.63
CA GLU A 283 -6.89 -47.34 21.85
C GLU A 283 -6.01 -47.62 20.63
N ASP A 284 -6.41 -48.61 19.83
CA ASP A 284 -5.75 -49.02 18.60
C ASP A 284 -5.77 -47.96 17.49
N ILE A 285 -6.66 -46.96 17.56
CA ILE A 285 -6.82 -45.91 16.55
C ILE A 285 -5.93 -44.72 16.91
N THR A 286 -4.68 -44.76 16.46
CA THR A 286 -3.71 -43.68 16.69
C THR A 286 -3.47 -42.84 15.44
N PRO A 287 -3.10 -41.55 15.58
CA PRO A 287 -2.72 -40.72 14.43
C PRO A 287 -1.62 -41.33 13.58
N ASP A 288 -0.69 -42.09 14.19
CA ASP A 288 0.41 -42.74 13.46
C ASP A 288 -0.07 -43.97 12.68
N ARG A 289 -0.98 -44.78 13.23
CA ARG A 289 -1.59 -45.92 12.53
C ARG A 289 -2.43 -45.46 11.34
N VAL A 290 -3.14 -44.34 11.47
CA VAL A 290 -3.91 -43.71 10.37
C VAL A 290 -2.99 -43.14 9.28
N ARG A 291 -1.80 -42.61 9.63
CA ARG A 291 -0.85 -42.04 8.66
C ARG A 291 0.00 -43.06 7.93
N ARG A 292 0.31 -44.19 8.58
CA ARG A 292 1.29 -45.19 8.09
C ARG A 292 0.78 -46.61 8.35
N PRO A 293 -0.32 -47.04 7.70
CA PRO A 293 -0.90 -48.36 7.92
C PRO A 293 0.09 -49.50 7.58
N GLU A 294 0.94 -49.30 6.57
CA GLU A 294 1.92 -50.30 6.09
C GLU A 294 2.96 -50.72 7.16
N ARG A 295 3.31 -49.84 8.09
CA ARG A 295 4.29 -50.14 9.16
C ARG A 295 3.77 -51.11 10.21
N HIS A 296 2.46 -51.26 10.35
CA HIS A 296 1.83 -52.10 11.37
C HIS A 296 1.34 -53.46 10.84
N ASN A 297 1.20 -53.60 9.51
CA ASN A 297 0.74 -54.85 8.89
C ASN A 297 1.90 -55.76 8.43
N ALA A 298 3.14 -55.29 8.45
CA ALA A 298 4.31 -56.12 8.13
C ALA A 298 4.85 -56.82 9.40
N PRO A 299 5.08 -58.14 9.40
CA PRO A 299 5.71 -58.82 10.54
C PRO A 299 7.10 -58.23 10.77
N ALA A 300 7.43 -57.95 12.05
CA ALA A 300 8.71 -57.39 12.41
C ALA A 300 9.83 -58.36 12.00
N GLU A 301 10.66 -57.97 11.02
CA GLU A 301 11.84 -58.75 10.68
C GLU A 301 12.73 -58.93 11.93
N PRO A 302 13.22 -60.15 12.20
CA PRO A 302 14.10 -60.39 13.32
C PRO A 302 15.37 -59.56 13.10
N ARG A 303 15.66 -58.66 14.06
CA ARG A 303 16.86 -57.83 14.04
C ARG A 303 18.09 -58.73 13.98
N LYS A 304 18.73 -58.81 12.81
CA LYS A 304 20.09 -59.36 12.68
C LYS A 304 21.01 -58.53 13.59
N ARG A 305 21.50 -59.14 14.67
CA ARG A 305 22.60 -58.59 15.48
C ARG A 305 23.77 -58.34 14.53
N LYS A 306 24.13 -57.07 14.31
CA LYS A 306 25.37 -56.69 13.66
C LYS A 306 26.53 -57.17 14.55
N THR A 307 27.19 -58.21 14.07
CA THR A 307 28.59 -58.63 14.28
C THR A 307 29.37 -57.94 15.41
N ASP A 308 29.98 -58.77 16.26
CA ASP A 308 31.08 -58.43 17.15
C ASP A 308 32.13 -57.59 16.42
N ARG A 309 32.16 -56.29 16.72
CA ARG A 309 33.21 -55.39 16.22
C ARG A 309 34.32 -55.35 17.25
N LYS A 310 35.50 -55.89 16.87
CA LYS A 310 36.76 -55.73 17.61
C LYS A 310 36.97 -54.27 18.02
N PRO A 311 37.46 -53.99 19.23
CA PRO A 311 37.76 -52.63 19.67
C PRO A 311 38.85 -52.02 18.77
N VAL A 312 38.55 -50.92 18.09
CA VAL A 312 39.00 -49.59 18.56
C VAL A 312 40.47 -49.31 18.90
N VAL A 313 41.50 -50.11 18.58
CA VAL A 313 42.91 -49.79 18.96
C VAL A 313 43.45 -48.57 18.19
N LEU A 314 43.95 -47.56 18.91
CA LEU A 314 44.74 -46.40 18.46
C LEU A 314 46.16 -46.49 19.05
N PRO A 315 47.16 -45.73 18.54
CA PRO A 315 48.47 -45.59 19.20
C PRO A 315 48.32 -45.09 20.64
N SER A 316 49.13 -45.61 21.57
CA SER A 316 48.96 -45.39 23.01
C SER A 316 48.99 -43.91 23.44
N ALA A 317 49.80 -43.08 22.76
CA ALA A 317 49.85 -41.65 23.02
C ALA A 317 48.54 -40.94 22.65
N LEU A 318 47.96 -41.27 21.49
CA LEU A 318 46.68 -40.72 21.04
C LEU A 318 45.50 -41.26 21.89
N GLU A 319 45.58 -42.50 22.36
CA GLU A 319 44.55 -43.06 23.24
C GLU A 319 44.50 -42.31 24.58
N ALA A 320 45.66 -41.97 25.16
CA ALA A 320 45.74 -41.16 26.37
C ALA A 320 45.14 -39.75 26.17
N GLU A 321 45.38 -39.12 25.01
CA GLU A 321 44.77 -37.83 24.66
C GLU A 321 43.25 -37.92 24.47
N VAL A 322 42.75 -39.01 23.88
CA VAL A 322 41.31 -39.27 23.72
C VAL A 322 40.63 -39.49 25.08
N GLU A 323 41.31 -40.15 26.02
CA GLU A 323 40.83 -40.33 27.39
C GLU A 323 40.80 -38.99 28.15
N ALA A 324 41.86 -38.18 28.03
CA ALA A 324 41.88 -36.82 28.59
C ALA A 324 40.75 -35.95 28.02
N PHE A 325 40.55 -35.97 26.70
CA PHE A 325 39.45 -35.28 26.04
C PHE A 325 38.08 -35.74 26.54
N ALA A 326 37.88 -37.05 26.72
CA ALA A 326 36.63 -37.61 27.22
C ALA A 326 36.32 -37.13 28.64
N LYS A 327 37.34 -37.09 29.50
CA LYS A 327 37.26 -36.65 30.90
C LYS A 327 36.99 -35.14 30.99
N ASP A 328 37.78 -34.33 30.32
CA ASP A 328 37.74 -32.86 30.45
C ASP A 328 36.48 -32.24 29.83
N ARG A 329 35.92 -32.86 28.79
CA ARG A 329 34.72 -32.35 28.10
C ARG A 329 33.43 -33.06 28.48
N SER A 330 33.47 -33.99 29.44
CA SER A 330 32.31 -34.85 29.80
C SER A 330 31.64 -35.45 28.55
N ALA A 331 32.44 -35.91 27.58
CA ALA A 331 31.93 -36.33 26.29
C ALA A 331 31.16 -37.65 26.40
N SER A 332 30.02 -37.77 25.73
CA SER A 332 29.24 -39.02 25.76
C SER A 332 30.04 -40.20 25.19
N SER A 333 29.84 -41.39 25.74
CA SER A 333 30.52 -42.62 25.30
C SER A 333 30.42 -42.85 23.78
N ARG A 334 29.29 -42.47 23.18
CA ARG A 334 29.07 -42.48 21.73
C ARG A 334 30.02 -41.53 20.99
N ARG A 335 30.20 -40.31 21.48
CA ARG A 335 31.07 -39.29 20.87
C ARG A 335 32.54 -39.69 20.92
N VAL A 336 32.98 -40.31 22.03
CA VAL A 336 34.35 -40.84 22.15
C VAL A 336 34.56 -42.03 21.20
N LYS A 337 33.57 -42.92 21.07
CA LYS A 337 33.62 -44.03 20.11
C LYS A 337 33.70 -43.57 18.65
N ASP A 338 32.95 -42.53 18.30
CA ASP A 338 33.00 -41.91 16.97
C ASP A 338 34.35 -41.23 16.72
N LEU A 339 34.91 -40.51 17.71
CA LEU A 339 36.23 -39.90 17.62
C LEU A 339 37.33 -40.94 17.36
N ARG A 340 37.34 -42.04 18.13
CA ARG A 340 38.32 -43.13 17.93
C ARG A 340 38.27 -43.70 16.52
N ARG A 341 37.06 -43.88 15.99
CA ARG A 341 36.86 -44.37 14.62
C ARG A 341 37.40 -43.39 13.59
N VAL A 342 37.15 -42.10 13.78
CA VAL A 342 37.63 -41.04 12.88
C VAL A 342 39.16 -40.97 12.89
N LEU A 343 39.79 -40.96 14.07
CA LEU A 343 41.25 -40.87 14.18
C LEU A 343 41.95 -42.07 13.52
N ARG A 344 41.40 -43.28 13.67
CA ARG A 344 41.90 -44.44 12.94
C ARG A 344 41.74 -44.28 11.43
N ASP A 345 40.54 -43.94 10.96
CA ASP A 345 40.26 -43.79 9.52
C ASP A 345 41.25 -42.78 8.87
N LEU A 346 41.72 -41.77 9.62
CA LEU A 346 42.71 -40.77 9.19
C LEU A 346 44.16 -41.30 9.24
N LEU A 347 44.55 -41.99 10.32
CA LEU A 347 45.88 -42.62 10.43
C LEU A 347 46.09 -43.69 9.35
N ASP A 348 45.08 -44.52 9.11
CA ASP A 348 45.10 -45.53 8.04
C ASP A 348 45.22 -44.90 6.65
N ALA A 349 44.76 -43.64 6.50
CA ALA A 349 44.89 -42.86 5.27
C ALA A 349 46.22 -42.09 5.16
N GLY A 350 47.12 -42.23 6.14
CA GLY A 350 48.41 -41.54 6.17
C GLY A 350 48.33 -40.05 6.48
N ILE A 351 47.22 -39.57 7.05
CA ILE A 351 47.07 -38.17 7.44
C ILE A 351 47.79 -37.95 8.76
N ASP A 352 48.79 -37.06 8.73
CA ASP A 352 49.51 -36.64 9.93
C ASP A 352 48.59 -35.80 10.84
N ILE A 353 48.38 -36.29 12.06
CA ILE A 353 47.54 -35.62 13.06
C ILE A 353 48.22 -34.39 13.63
N ASP A 354 49.55 -34.36 13.64
CA ASP A 354 50.34 -33.23 14.16
C ASP A 354 50.51 -32.10 13.13
N SER A 355 50.10 -32.32 11.88
CA SER A 355 50.11 -31.28 10.84
C SER A 355 49.12 -30.15 11.14
N PRO A 356 49.50 -28.86 10.97
CA PRO A 356 48.60 -27.73 11.11
C PRO A 356 47.47 -27.71 10.05
N THR A 357 47.61 -28.50 8.97
CA THR A 357 46.58 -28.69 7.93
C THR A 357 45.69 -29.91 8.18
N CYS A 358 45.92 -30.68 9.25
CA CYS A 358 45.24 -31.95 9.52
C CYS A 358 43.71 -31.87 9.37
N LEU A 359 43.06 -30.80 9.86
CA LEU A 359 41.60 -30.65 9.73
C LEU A 359 41.15 -30.46 8.28
N GLN A 360 41.91 -29.71 7.47
CA GLN A 360 41.61 -29.48 6.05
C GLN A 360 41.82 -30.78 5.25
N ASP A 361 42.93 -31.47 5.49
CA ASP A 361 43.25 -32.74 4.84
C ASP A 361 42.23 -33.82 5.20
N SER A 362 41.77 -33.84 6.46
CA SER A 362 40.70 -34.72 6.94
C SER A 362 39.35 -34.42 6.28
N VAL A 363 39.01 -33.16 6.07
CA VAL A 363 37.76 -32.76 5.38
C VAL A 363 37.81 -33.20 3.92
N ALA A 364 38.92 -32.96 3.22
CA ALA A 364 39.11 -33.44 1.85
C ALA A 364 39.03 -34.98 1.77
N PHE A 365 39.62 -35.68 2.73
CA PHE A 365 39.52 -37.14 2.83
C PHE A 365 38.07 -37.62 3.02
N PHE A 366 37.27 -36.95 3.86
CA PHE A 366 35.86 -37.30 4.05
C PHE A 366 34.98 -36.97 2.84
N GLU A 367 35.30 -35.90 2.11
CA GLU A 367 34.59 -35.47 0.90
C GLU A 367 34.93 -36.35 -0.32
N THR A 368 36.09 -37.02 -0.35
CA THR A 368 36.43 -37.98 -1.40
C THR A 368 35.82 -39.37 -1.18
N ARG A 369 35.46 -39.75 0.06
CA ARG A 369 34.81 -41.03 0.42
C ARG A 369 33.26 -41.00 0.37
N VAL A 370 32.68 -40.09 -0.41
CA VAL A 370 31.24 -39.73 -0.38
C VAL A 370 30.26 -40.87 -0.70
N GLU A 371 30.68 -41.97 -1.31
CA GLU A 371 29.74 -43.03 -1.74
C GLU A 371 29.11 -43.86 -0.60
N GLU A 372 29.61 -43.83 0.64
CA GLU A 372 29.15 -44.76 1.69
C GLU A 372 28.47 -44.14 2.93
N ARG A 373 28.43 -42.80 3.10
CA ARG A 373 27.92 -42.19 4.35
C ARG A 373 27.03 -40.96 4.12
N ALA A 374 25.87 -40.92 4.80
CA ALA A 374 24.95 -39.78 4.75
C ALA A 374 25.54 -38.48 5.31
N ASP A 375 25.25 -37.33 4.68
CA ASP A 375 25.71 -35.96 5.02
C ASP A 375 25.71 -35.61 6.51
N LEU A 376 24.67 -36.05 7.23
CA LEU A 376 24.54 -35.76 8.67
C LEU A 376 25.68 -36.37 9.49
N THR A 377 26.20 -37.52 9.05
CA THR A 377 27.30 -38.26 9.69
C THR A 377 28.64 -37.57 9.47
N LEU A 378 28.87 -37.03 8.26
CA LEU A 378 30.09 -36.30 7.91
C LEU A 378 30.21 -35.00 8.72
N ARG A 379 29.09 -34.26 8.86
CA ARG A 379 29.03 -33.06 9.70
C ARG A 379 29.34 -33.38 11.16
N HIS A 380 28.82 -34.50 11.68
CA HIS A 380 29.11 -34.96 13.03
C HIS A 380 30.59 -35.31 13.21
N TYR A 381 31.20 -36.07 12.30
CA TYR A 381 32.63 -36.40 12.35
C TYR A 381 33.54 -35.19 12.28
N ARG A 382 33.27 -34.26 11.36
CA ARG A 382 33.98 -32.98 11.28
C ARG A 382 33.91 -32.20 12.59
N THR A 383 32.74 -32.17 13.22
CA THR A 383 32.53 -31.47 14.49
C THR A 383 33.32 -32.13 15.61
N VAL A 384 33.27 -33.46 15.72
CA VAL A 384 33.96 -34.21 16.77
C VAL A 384 35.48 -34.08 16.62
N LEU A 385 36.04 -34.26 15.42
CA LEU A 385 37.47 -34.10 15.13
C LEU A 385 37.95 -32.68 15.43
N ARG A 386 37.23 -31.66 14.97
CA ARG A 386 37.57 -30.26 15.25
C ARG A 386 37.61 -29.96 16.75
N THR A 387 36.69 -30.55 17.52
CA THR A 387 36.66 -30.35 18.98
C THR A 387 37.87 -31.00 19.65
N PHE A 388 38.30 -32.16 19.15
CA PHE A 388 39.49 -32.87 19.64
C PHE A 388 40.78 -32.12 19.31
N LEU A 389 40.99 -31.72 18.05
CA LEU A 389 42.18 -30.95 17.64
C LEU A 389 42.27 -29.60 18.36
N ALA A 390 41.12 -28.97 18.69
CA ALA A 390 41.10 -27.76 19.51
C ALA A 390 41.57 -28.03 20.95
N HIS A 391 41.23 -29.19 21.51
CA HIS A 391 41.63 -29.58 22.86
C HIS A 391 43.12 -29.91 22.95
N THR A 392 43.70 -30.53 21.92
CA THR A 392 45.13 -30.84 21.85
C THR A 392 45.98 -29.71 21.25
N HIS A 393 45.38 -28.54 21.00
CA HIS A 393 46.06 -27.37 20.42
C HIS A 393 46.67 -27.59 19.02
N ARG A 394 46.13 -28.52 18.23
CA ARG A 394 46.59 -28.87 16.87
C ARG A 394 45.81 -28.19 15.73
N LEU A 395 44.97 -27.20 16.01
CA LEU A 395 44.31 -26.41 14.97
C LEU A 395 45.27 -25.35 14.42
N SER A 396 45.16 -25.05 13.11
CA SER A 396 45.82 -23.87 12.53
C SER A 396 45.51 -22.59 13.32
N PHE A 397 46.43 -21.61 13.33
CA PHE A 397 46.32 -20.39 14.15
C PHE A 397 44.95 -19.71 14.02
N TRP A 398 44.44 -19.54 12.79
CA TRP A 398 43.12 -18.95 12.54
C TRP A 398 41.95 -19.83 13.00
N GLU A 399 42.03 -21.15 12.83
CA GLU A 399 40.95 -22.04 13.25
C GLU A 399 40.87 -22.20 14.77
N GLY A 400 42.03 -22.18 15.45
CA GLY A 400 42.14 -22.14 16.90
C GLY A 400 41.52 -20.86 17.47
N ILE A 401 41.83 -19.70 16.88
CA ILE A 401 41.26 -18.42 17.30
C ILE A 401 39.75 -18.37 17.05
N ILE A 402 39.28 -18.75 15.87
CA ILE A 402 37.83 -18.78 15.57
C ILE A 402 37.09 -19.75 16.49
N SER A 403 37.70 -20.89 16.82
CA SER A 403 37.09 -21.86 17.73
C SER A 403 36.94 -21.30 19.14
N ARG A 404 37.92 -20.54 19.64
CA ARG A 404 37.88 -19.88 20.95
C ARG A 404 36.94 -18.67 20.95
N ALA A 405 36.93 -17.89 19.87
CA ALA A 405 36.06 -16.73 19.69
C ALA A 405 34.57 -17.07 19.88
N LYS A 406 34.13 -18.27 19.47
CA LYS A 406 32.74 -18.74 19.70
C LYS A 406 32.34 -18.85 21.17
N GLY A 407 33.31 -18.93 22.09
CA GLY A 407 33.08 -18.96 23.54
C GLY A 407 33.23 -17.59 24.22
N THR A 408 33.90 -16.63 23.58
CA THR A 408 34.33 -15.36 24.22
C THR A 408 33.61 -14.14 23.66
N ILE A 409 33.46 -14.07 22.33
CA ILE A 409 32.81 -12.96 21.62
C ILE A 409 31.55 -13.56 20.99
N ALA A 410 30.41 -13.30 21.60
CA ALA A 410 29.13 -13.91 21.23
C ALA A 410 28.77 -13.66 19.75
N SER A 411 27.97 -14.58 19.20
CA SER A 411 27.58 -14.65 17.78
C SER A 411 27.04 -13.34 17.19
N GLY A 412 27.24 -13.15 15.88
CA GLY A 412 26.69 -12.02 15.13
C GLY A 412 27.72 -11.33 14.26
N ASN A 413 27.72 -9.99 14.28
CA ASN A 413 28.56 -9.14 13.44
C ASN A 413 30.06 -9.30 13.73
N ASP A 414 30.44 -9.51 14.99
CA ASP A 414 31.84 -9.66 15.40
C ASP A 414 32.47 -10.92 14.81
N MET A 415 31.74 -12.04 14.84
CA MET A 415 32.17 -13.29 14.23
C MET A 415 32.25 -13.18 12.69
N GLN A 416 31.29 -12.50 12.07
CA GLN A 416 31.34 -12.26 10.62
C GLN A 416 32.50 -11.32 10.23
N GLY A 417 32.79 -10.32 11.06
CA GLY A 417 33.92 -9.43 10.90
C GLY A 417 35.26 -10.16 11.06
N LEU A 418 35.39 -11.00 12.09
CA LEU A 418 36.60 -11.80 12.31
C LEU A 418 36.86 -12.77 11.15
N LEU A 419 35.81 -13.37 10.58
CA LEU A 419 35.91 -14.19 9.36
C LEU A 419 36.34 -13.37 8.14
N LEU A 420 35.93 -12.11 8.03
CA LEU A 420 36.36 -11.21 6.96
C LEU A 420 37.85 -10.85 7.12
N VAL A 421 38.29 -10.52 8.34
CA VAL A 421 39.72 -10.26 8.63
C VAL A 421 40.56 -11.48 8.31
N ARG A 422 40.13 -12.69 8.70
CA ARG A 422 40.77 -13.96 8.31
C ARG A 422 40.91 -14.07 6.80
N LYS A 423 39.83 -13.82 6.05
CA LYS A 423 39.84 -13.90 4.59
C LYS A 423 40.90 -12.97 3.98
N TYR A 424 41.00 -11.73 4.47
CA TYR A 424 42.01 -10.79 3.99
C TYR A 424 43.43 -11.23 4.33
N ALA A 425 43.64 -11.80 5.52
CA ALA A 425 44.92 -12.32 5.97
C ALA A 425 45.36 -13.56 5.18
N GLU A 426 44.45 -14.49 4.88
CA GLU A 426 44.71 -15.68 4.06
C GLU A 426 44.96 -15.34 2.59
N CYS A 427 44.35 -14.27 2.08
CA CYS A 427 44.55 -13.79 0.70
C CYS A 427 45.82 -12.92 0.54
N ALA A 428 46.49 -12.54 1.62
CA ALA A 428 47.77 -11.83 1.55
C ALA A 428 48.88 -12.76 1.00
N LYS A 429 49.89 -12.17 0.36
CA LYS A 429 51.06 -12.91 -0.15
C LYS A 429 52.33 -12.30 0.47
N PRO A 430 52.97 -12.96 1.45
CA PRO A 430 52.58 -14.23 2.07
C PRO A 430 51.34 -14.14 2.99
N PRO A 431 50.65 -15.26 3.29
CA PRO A 431 49.53 -15.28 4.23
C PRO A 431 49.93 -14.78 5.61
N ILE A 432 49.08 -13.93 6.20
CA ILE A 432 49.37 -13.26 7.48
C ILE A 432 48.74 -14.07 8.63
N PRO A 433 49.53 -14.55 9.60
CA PRO A 433 48.97 -15.19 10.79
C PRO A 433 48.39 -14.12 11.74
N PRO A 434 47.42 -14.51 12.58
CA PRO A 434 46.59 -13.56 13.33
C PRO A 434 47.37 -12.75 14.40
N ASP A 435 48.49 -13.27 14.91
CA ASP A 435 49.41 -12.59 15.81
C ASP A 435 50.17 -11.43 15.12
N LYS A 436 50.37 -11.53 13.81
CA LYS A 436 51.08 -10.52 12.99
C LYS A 436 50.18 -9.40 12.45
N ILE A 437 48.91 -9.36 12.84
CA ILE A 437 48.03 -8.24 12.48
C ILE A 437 48.29 -7.07 13.45
N ASP A 438 49.12 -6.13 13.03
CA ASP A 438 49.38 -4.87 13.73
C ASP A 438 48.55 -3.71 13.14
N VAL A 439 48.85 -2.48 13.61
CA VAL A 439 48.16 -1.24 13.18
C VAL A 439 48.25 -1.02 11.67
N ASP A 440 49.39 -1.32 11.06
CA ASP A 440 49.61 -1.05 9.64
C ASP A 440 48.89 -2.09 8.77
N VAL A 441 48.94 -3.36 9.16
CA VAL A 441 48.15 -4.42 8.50
C VAL A 441 46.64 -4.15 8.64
N ALA A 442 46.20 -3.67 9.81
CA ALA A 442 44.80 -3.30 10.05
C ALA A 442 44.35 -2.13 9.16
N ARG A 443 45.19 -1.12 8.95
CA ARG A 443 44.91 0.00 8.02
C ARG A 443 44.76 -0.48 6.59
N ASP A 444 45.64 -1.37 6.13
CA ASP A 444 45.55 -1.97 4.79
C ASP A 444 44.26 -2.77 4.60
N PHE A 445 43.80 -3.47 5.64
CA PHE A 445 42.52 -4.18 5.62
C PHE A 445 41.33 -3.23 5.56
N LEU A 446 41.38 -2.08 6.25
CA LEU A 446 40.34 -1.06 6.18
C LEU A 446 40.28 -0.38 4.80
N LEU A 447 41.43 -0.12 4.17
CA LEU A 447 41.49 0.39 2.79
C LEU A 447 40.89 -0.62 1.80
N LYS A 448 41.21 -1.91 1.95
CA LYS A 448 40.58 -2.97 1.15
C LYS A 448 39.07 -3.05 1.39
N ALA A 449 38.63 -2.96 2.64
CA ALA A 449 37.22 -2.97 3.00
C ALA A 449 36.46 -1.76 2.43
N GLN A 450 37.11 -0.60 2.30
CA GLN A 450 36.54 0.60 1.69
C GLN A 450 36.20 0.39 0.21
N ALA A 451 37.07 -0.29 -0.54
CA ALA A 451 36.85 -0.58 -1.96
C ALA A 451 35.63 -1.50 -2.21
N VAL A 452 35.29 -2.37 -1.26
CA VAL A 452 34.16 -3.32 -1.34
C VAL A 452 32.99 -2.99 -0.41
N ARG A 453 32.98 -1.81 0.21
CA ARG A 453 31.92 -1.31 1.12
C ARG A 453 31.66 -2.19 2.36
N ASP A 454 32.69 -2.88 2.86
CA ASP A 454 32.61 -3.77 4.04
C ASP A 454 33.25 -3.14 5.31
N VAL A 455 33.48 -1.83 5.33
CA VAL A 455 34.19 -1.12 6.42
C VAL A 455 33.64 -1.41 7.83
N PRO A 456 32.31 -1.34 8.10
CA PRO A 456 31.79 -1.63 9.45
C PRO A 456 32.08 -3.06 9.90
N LYS A 457 32.10 -3.99 8.95
CA LYS A 457 32.33 -5.41 9.19
C LYS A 457 33.81 -5.68 9.49
N CYS A 458 34.70 -4.99 8.77
CA CYS A 458 36.14 -5.04 9.02
C CYS A 458 36.50 -4.42 10.38
N LEU A 459 35.91 -3.27 10.74
CA LEU A 459 36.08 -2.64 12.06
C LEU A 459 35.65 -3.59 13.19
N ALA A 460 34.46 -4.20 13.08
CA ALA A 460 34.00 -5.18 14.06
C ALA A 460 34.95 -6.39 14.20
N GLY A 461 35.53 -6.85 13.08
CA GLY A 461 36.51 -7.93 13.09
C GLY A 461 37.84 -7.60 13.76
N LEU A 462 38.35 -6.38 13.55
CA LEU A 462 39.58 -5.91 14.18
C LEU A 462 39.38 -5.67 15.69
N ALA A 463 38.25 -5.07 16.08
CA ALA A 463 37.89 -4.94 17.49
C ALA A 463 37.72 -6.30 18.17
N ALA A 464 37.10 -7.27 17.50
CA ALA A 464 37.00 -8.65 17.98
C ALA A 464 38.37 -9.30 18.16
N LEU A 465 39.33 -9.04 17.26
CA LEU A 465 40.70 -9.55 17.39
C LEU A 465 41.42 -8.95 18.60
N ASP A 466 41.21 -7.66 18.91
CA ASP A 466 41.75 -7.01 20.11
C ASP A 466 41.18 -7.58 21.42
N VAL A 467 39.88 -7.91 21.44
CA VAL A 467 39.27 -8.62 22.57
C VAL A 467 39.93 -9.99 22.77
N LEU A 468 40.20 -10.73 21.69
CA LEU A 468 40.88 -12.03 21.78
C LEU A 468 42.36 -11.90 22.18
N ARG A 469 43.05 -10.83 21.79
CA ARG A 469 44.43 -10.53 22.25
C ARG A 469 44.49 -10.40 23.77
N LYS A 470 43.46 -9.80 24.38
CA LYS A 470 43.37 -9.66 25.84
C LYS A 470 43.08 -10.99 26.54
N GLU A 471 42.19 -11.80 25.97
CA GLU A 471 41.71 -13.04 26.58
C GLU A 471 42.64 -14.24 26.35
N TYR A 472 43.43 -14.23 25.28
CA TYR A 472 44.35 -15.32 24.89
C TYR A 472 45.73 -14.80 24.46
N PRO A 473 46.49 -14.13 25.37
CA PRO A 473 47.78 -13.52 25.04
C PRO A 473 48.84 -14.53 24.58
N GLU A 474 48.72 -15.80 24.98
CA GLU A 474 49.60 -16.89 24.57
C GLU A 474 49.42 -17.30 23.09
N LEU A 475 48.29 -16.97 22.48
CA LEU A 475 47.99 -17.28 21.08
C LEU A 475 48.06 -16.05 20.17
N LEU A 476 47.93 -14.87 20.74
CA LEU A 476 47.95 -13.58 20.06
C LEU A 476 48.93 -12.63 20.76
N PRO A 477 50.24 -12.92 20.71
CA PRO A 477 51.24 -12.06 21.33
C PRO A 477 51.32 -10.71 20.60
N GLY A 478 51.19 -9.62 21.35
CA GLY A 478 51.36 -8.26 20.84
C GLY A 478 50.39 -7.24 21.44
N PRO A 479 50.63 -5.94 21.22
CA PRO A 479 49.72 -4.89 21.67
C PRO A 479 48.39 -4.92 20.92
N ALA A 480 47.34 -4.36 21.53
CA ALA A 480 46.07 -4.13 20.85
C ALA A 480 46.24 -3.12 19.69
N ILE A 481 45.44 -3.28 18.64
CA ILE A 481 45.42 -2.45 17.43
C ILE A 481 44.89 -1.04 17.75
N GLY A 482 43.95 -0.90 18.70
CA GLY A 482 43.48 0.39 19.22
C GLY A 482 42.10 0.83 18.70
N ASP A 483 41.67 2.07 18.92
CA ASP A 483 40.36 2.56 18.41
C ASP A 483 40.45 2.92 16.91
N GLN A 484 39.96 2.01 16.06
CA GLN A 484 40.00 2.15 14.62
C GLN A 484 38.98 3.18 14.08
N HIS A 485 38.01 3.64 14.89
CA HIS A 485 37.05 4.66 14.46
C HIS A 485 37.68 6.05 14.36
N ASP A 486 38.71 6.33 15.16
CA ASP A 486 39.42 7.61 15.13
C ASP A 486 40.26 7.77 13.85
N TRP A 487 40.75 6.68 13.25
CA TRP A 487 41.48 6.71 11.98
C TRP A 487 40.61 7.11 10.79
N LEU A 488 39.28 6.96 10.89
CA LEU A 488 38.33 7.38 9.87
C LEU A 488 37.87 8.84 10.03
N ARG A 489 38.15 9.49 11.17
CA ARG A 489 37.69 10.85 11.49
C ARG A 489 38.63 11.96 11.01
N HIS A 490 39.85 11.62 10.55
CA HIS A 490 40.82 12.63 10.11
C HIS A 490 41.24 12.38 8.64
N ARG A 491 40.71 13.20 7.72
CA ARG A 491 41.28 13.40 6.39
C ARG A 491 41.47 14.90 6.11
N PRO A 492 42.50 15.30 5.35
CA PRO A 492 42.74 16.69 4.96
C PRO A 492 41.70 17.15 3.92
N GLY A 493 40.95 18.18 4.25
CA GLY A 493 39.89 18.75 3.39
C GLY A 493 38.79 19.50 4.15
N ASP A 494 39.01 19.90 5.40
CA ASP A 494 37.96 20.45 6.25
C ASP A 494 37.33 21.71 5.65
N MET A 495 36.01 21.65 5.50
CA MET A 495 35.17 22.81 5.19
C MET A 495 35.42 23.91 6.23
N PRO A 496 35.60 25.18 5.84
CA PRO A 496 35.84 26.27 6.78
C PRO A 496 34.78 26.30 7.89
N THR A 497 35.21 26.43 9.15
CA THR A 497 34.29 26.44 10.31
C THR A 497 33.27 27.58 10.21
N ALA A 498 33.66 28.72 9.63
CA ALA A 498 32.76 29.83 9.36
C ALA A 498 31.62 29.42 8.40
N LEU A 499 31.94 28.73 7.30
CA LEU A 499 30.94 28.23 6.36
C LEU A 499 30.04 27.17 7.01
N GLU A 500 30.59 26.26 7.82
CA GLU A 500 29.78 25.28 8.55
C GLU A 500 28.77 25.94 9.49
N ASN A 501 29.21 26.95 10.24
CA ASN A 501 28.35 27.71 11.14
C ASN A 501 27.27 28.49 10.37
N SER A 502 27.62 29.11 9.25
CA SER A 502 26.64 29.79 8.38
C SER A 502 25.61 28.82 7.79
N LEU A 503 26.05 27.64 7.32
CA LEU A 503 25.16 26.60 6.80
C LEU A 503 24.19 26.09 7.88
N ARG A 504 24.71 25.88 9.09
CA ARG A 504 23.90 25.49 10.25
C ARG A 504 22.85 26.56 10.56
N SER A 505 23.27 27.81 10.68
CA SER A 505 22.38 28.94 10.96
C SER A 505 21.29 29.08 9.91
N ILE A 506 21.63 28.99 8.61
CA ILE A 506 20.64 29.06 7.52
C ILE A 506 19.68 27.87 7.57
N ALA A 507 20.17 26.66 7.84
CA ALA A 507 19.33 25.47 7.91
C ALA A 507 18.36 25.52 9.11
N GLU A 508 18.84 25.96 10.27
CA GLU A 508 18.02 26.14 11.47
C GLU A 508 16.96 27.23 11.25
N ALA A 509 17.34 28.39 10.68
CA ALA A 509 16.40 29.44 10.28
C ALA A 509 15.40 28.97 9.19
N ALA A 510 15.72 27.88 8.49
CA ALA A 510 14.85 27.26 7.49
C ALA A 510 13.99 26.10 8.05
N GLY A 511 14.05 25.84 9.36
CA GLY A 511 13.28 24.81 10.05
C GLY A 511 13.78 23.38 9.80
N TYR A 512 15.06 23.19 9.47
CA TYR A 512 15.63 21.85 9.35
C TYR A 512 15.82 21.23 10.74
N GLY A 513 15.35 19.99 10.91
CA GLY A 513 15.68 19.19 12.09
C GLY A 513 17.16 18.77 12.09
N ALA A 514 17.66 18.25 13.23
CA ALA A 514 19.06 17.87 13.41
C ALA A 514 19.61 16.95 12.31
N PHE A 515 18.81 15.99 11.83
CA PHE A 515 19.19 15.12 10.71
C PHE A 515 19.36 15.90 9.41
N GLY A 516 18.45 16.82 9.09
CA GLY A 516 18.51 17.63 7.87
C GLY A 516 19.66 18.62 7.88
N VAL A 517 19.99 19.20 9.05
CA VAL A 517 21.18 20.04 9.23
C VAL A 517 22.45 19.20 8.96
N LYS A 518 22.53 18.00 9.54
CA LYS A 518 23.66 17.08 9.33
C LYS A 518 23.78 16.64 7.86
N GLU A 519 22.66 16.35 7.20
CA GLU A 519 22.61 15.99 5.78
C GLU A 519 23.15 17.14 4.91
N LEU A 520 22.72 18.38 5.16
CA LEU A 520 23.18 19.55 4.43
C LEU A 520 24.68 19.79 4.63
N ILE A 521 25.17 19.73 5.87
CA ILE A 521 26.60 19.88 6.18
C ILE A 521 27.42 18.80 5.47
N THR A 522 26.94 17.55 5.47
CA THR A 522 27.62 16.43 4.77
C THR A 522 27.64 16.65 3.26
N ALA A 523 26.53 17.13 2.69
CA ALA A 523 26.44 17.47 1.28
C ALA A 523 27.40 18.61 0.90
N ALA A 524 27.49 19.65 1.73
CA ALA A 524 28.37 20.79 1.52
C ALA A 524 29.85 20.39 1.64
N ARG A 525 30.23 19.58 2.65
CA ARG A 525 31.59 19.02 2.76
C ARG A 525 31.96 18.21 1.52
N THR A 526 31.05 17.37 1.04
CA THR A 526 31.27 16.60 -0.19
C THR A 526 31.47 17.54 -1.39
N LEU A 527 30.71 18.63 -1.49
CA LEU A 527 30.91 19.61 -2.57
C LEU A 527 32.27 20.31 -2.47
N VAL A 528 32.72 20.68 -1.27
CA VAL A 528 34.05 21.27 -1.02
C VAL A 528 35.15 20.31 -1.44
N ASP A 529 35.05 19.03 -1.09
CA ASP A 529 36.02 18.00 -1.45
C ASP A 529 36.14 17.78 -2.96
N LEU A 530 35.02 17.88 -3.67
CA LEU A 530 34.95 17.68 -5.12
C LEU A 530 35.29 18.94 -5.93
N THR A 531 35.44 20.10 -5.27
CA THR A 531 35.76 21.36 -5.94
C THR A 531 37.27 21.59 -5.94
N SER A 532 37.84 21.88 -7.11
CA SER A 532 39.29 22.08 -7.25
C SER A 532 39.80 23.34 -6.55
N ASP A 533 39.05 24.44 -6.62
CA ASP A 533 39.37 25.69 -5.94
C ASP A 533 38.58 25.81 -4.63
N LYS A 534 39.26 25.57 -3.51
CA LYS A 534 38.66 25.63 -2.17
C LYS A 534 38.48 27.07 -1.66
N THR A 535 39.21 28.04 -2.21
CA THR A 535 39.18 29.44 -1.75
C THR A 535 37.81 30.08 -2.00
N VAL A 536 37.06 29.57 -2.98
CA VAL A 536 35.67 29.99 -3.25
C VAL A 536 34.76 29.83 -2.02
N PHE A 537 35.05 28.87 -1.13
CA PHE A 537 34.26 28.63 0.08
C PHE A 537 34.66 29.51 1.28
N GLU A 538 35.67 30.38 1.12
CA GLU A 538 36.05 31.39 2.12
C GLU A 538 35.17 32.65 2.02
N ALA A 539 34.47 32.83 0.90
CA ALA A 539 33.52 33.93 0.71
C ALA A 539 32.28 33.81 1.60
N GLN A 540 31.55 34.92 1.75
CA GLN A 540 30.24 34.88 2.43
C GLN A 540 29.28 33.96 1.68
N ILE A 541 28.44 33.27 2.45
CA ILE A 541 27.58 32.18 1.95
C ILE A 541 26.67 32.57 0.79
N ASP A 542 26.26 33.84 0.73
CA ASP A 542 25.44 34.46 -0.31
C ASP A 542 26.17 34.83 -1.60
N ILE A 543 27.49 34.95 -1.54
CA ILE A 543 28.35 35.27 -2.69
C ILE A 543 28.85 34.00 -3.38
N ILE A 544 28.91 32.87 -2.65
CA ILE A 544 29.36 31.59 -3.20
C ILE A 544 28.50 31.20 -4.42
N PRO A 545 29.11 30.89 -5.59
CA PRO A 545 28.39 30.56 -6.81
C PRO A 545 27.86 29.11 -6.79
N TRP A 546 27.02 28.78 -5.81
CA TRP A 546 26.54 27.43 -5.50
C TRP A 546 26.05 26.67 -6.74
N ARG A 547 25.24 27.30 -7.59
CA ARG A 547 24.67 26.65 -8.78
C ARG A 547 25.75 26.18 -9.77
N ASN A 548 26.79 27.00 -9.96
CA ASN A 548 27.89 26.69 -10.87
C ASN A 548 28.75 25.57 -10.29
N LEU A 549 29.06 25.63 -8.99
CA LEU A 549 29.84 24.59 -8.29
C LEU A 549 29.10 23.24 -8.29
N ILE A 550 27.79 23.23 -7.99
CA ILE A 550 26.97 22.02 -8.02
C ILE A 550 26.91 21.43 -9.44
N ALA A 551 26.76 22.26 -10.46
CA ALA A 551 26.71 21.80 -11.84
C ALA A 551 28.06 21.21 -12.30
N ALA A 552 29.17 21.88 -11.96
CA ALA A 552 30.52 21.40 -12.26
C ALA A 552 30.80 20.06 -11.57
N ALA A 553 30.56 19.97 -10.26
CA ALA A 553 30.77 18.74 -9.49
C ALA A 553 29.85 17.59 -9.94
N ALA A 554 28.60 17.87 -10.31
CA ALA A 554 27.70 16.84 -10.85
C ALA A 554 28.13 16.36 -12.25
N GLY A 555 28.80 17.20 -13.03
CA GLY A 555 29.36 16.85 -14.33
C GLY A 555 30.61 15.98 -14.22
N SER A 556 31.53 16.30 -13.30
CA SER A 556 32.77 15.55 -13.10
C SER A 556 32.61 14.31 -12.21
N HIS A 557 31.70 14.35 -11.22
CA HIS A 557 31.52 13.32 -10.20
C HIS A 557 30.03 12.94 -10.00
N PRO A 558 29.37 12.35 -11.02
CA PRO A 558 27.93 12.12 -11.01
C PRO A 558 27.47 11.08 -9.96
N ARG A 559 28.31 10.11 -9.60
CA ARG A 559 27.94 9.06 -8.63
C ARG A 559 27.99 9.58 -7.20
N GLU A 560 29.01 10.38 -6.89
CA GLU A 560 29.23 11.00 -5.59
C GLU A 560 28.16 12.07 -5.32
N MET A 561 27.77 12.83 -6.33
CA MET A 561 26.78 13.91 -6.21
C MET A 561 25.32 13.45 -6.22
N LEU A 562 25.03 12.17 -6.50
CA LEU A 562 23.67 11.65 -6.70
C LEU A 562 22.72 11.97 -5.53
N HIS A 563 23.18 11.78 -4.29
CA HIS A 563 22.36 11.98 -3.08
C HIS A 563 22.44 13.42 -2.53
N TYR A 564 23.48 14.17 -2.88
CA TYR A 564 23.77 15.50 -2.31
C TYR A 564 23.24 16.66 -3.16
N ARG A 565 22.97 16.41 -4.44
CA ARG A 565 22.51 17.44 -5.38
C ARG A 565 21.23 18.14 -4.92
N ALA A 566 20.22 17.39 -4.47
CA ALA A 566 18.94 17.98 -4.09
C ALA A 566 19.03 18.88 -2.84
N PRO A 567 19.67 18.47 -1.73
CA PRO A 567 19.93 19.37 -0.60
C PRO A 567 20.71 20.64 -0.98
N LEU A 568 21.76 20.51 -1.80
CA LEU A 568 22.59 21.64 -2.22
C LEU A 568 21.85 22.61 -3.15
N GLN A 569 21.01 22.10 -4.06
CA GLN A 569 20.17 22.95 -4.90
C GLN A 569 19.17 23.75 -4.06
N ARG A 570 18.55 23.15 -3.04
CA ARG A 570 17.66 23.87 -2.12
C ARG A 570 18.39 24.97 -1.34
N LEU A 571 19.64 24.72 -0.92
CA LEU A 571 20.48 25.74 -0.31
C LEU A 571 20.72 26.89 -1.30
N ALA A 572 21.17 26.57 -2.52
CA ALA A 572 21.42 27.57 -3.55
C ALA A 572 20.17 28.42 -3.84
N ASP A 573 19.00 27.79 -3.94
CA ASP A 573 17.72 28.47 -4.18
C ASP A 573 17.29 29.36 -3.01
N ARG A 574 17.63 29.00 -1.77
CA ARG A 574 17.30 29.79 -0.59
C ARG A 574 18.21 31.00 -0.44
N VAL A 575 19.51 30.79 -0.64
CA VAL A 575 20.55 31.80 -0.45
C VAL A 575 20.49 32.86 -1.55
N SER A 576 20.17 32.47 -2.79
CA SER A 576 20.00 33.40 -3.91
C SER A 576 18.66 34.15 -3.90
N ARG A 577 17.77 33.88 -2.94
CA ARG A 577 16.42 34.44 -2.92
C ARG A 577 16.42 35.80 -2.24
N VAL A 578 15.77 36.79 -2.86
CA VAL A 578 15.49 38.07 -2.22
C VAL A 578 14.32 37.88 -1.26
N TRP A 579 14.59 38.01 0.03
CA TRP A 579 13.60 37.88 1.09
C TRP A 579 13.03 39.25 1.45
N MET A 580 11.70 39.40 1.36
CA MET A 580 11.03 40.60 1.88
C MET A 580 10.81 40.47 3.39
N PRO A 581 10.80 41.59 4.15
CA PRO A 581 10.75 41.57 5.61
C PRO A 581 9.57 40.77 6.17
N GLY A 582 8.39 40.86 5.57
CA GLY A 582 7.21 40.12 6.02
C GLY A 582 7.39 38.61 5.95
N TRP A 583 7.95 38.12 4.85
CA TRP A 583 8.27 36.70 4.68
C TRP A 583 9.37 36.21 5.62
N GLN A 584 10.39 37.03 5.91
CA GLN A 584 11.44 36.68 6.88
C GLN A 584 10.85 36.51 8.28
N ASN A 585 10.01 37.47 8.69
CA ASN A 585 9.37 37.44 10.00
C ASN A 585 8.44 36.23 10.13
N LEU A 586 7.61 35.96 9.12
CA LEU A 586 6.76 34.77 9.10
C LEU A 586 7.58 33.48 9.19
N GLN A 587 8.69 33.37 8.45
CA GLN A 587 9.58 32.22 8.52
C GLN A 587 10.17 32.03 9.92
N ALA A 588 10.61 33.10 10.59
CA ALA A 588 11.15 33.03 11.94
C ALA A 588 10.08 32.52 12.94
N ARG A 589 8.85 33.05 12.87
CA ARG A 589 7.75 32.60 13.73
C ARG A 589 7.36 31.14 13.53
N LEU A 590 7.42 30.65 12.29
CA LEU A 590 7.17 29.23 11.99
C LEU A 590 8.22 28.33 12.66
N VAL A 591 9.49 28.73 12.63
CA VAL A 591 10.57 27.98 13.25
C VAL A 591 10.44 28.03 14.78
N GLU A 592 10.13 29.19 15.37
CA GLU A 592 9.86 29.34 16.80
C GLU A 592 8.68 28.47 17.26
N ALA A 593 7.63 28.36 16.43
CA ALA A 593 6.49 27.48 16.69
C ALA A 593 6.80 25.98 16.51
N GLY A 594 8.01 25.63 16.07
CA GLY A 594 8.42 24.24 15.86
C GLY A 594 7.78 23.58 14.63
N ILE A 595 7.27 24.36 13.66
CA ILE A 595 6.60 23.82 12.48
C ILE A 595 7.64 23.16 11.56
N PRO A 596 7.51 21.85 11.26
CA PRO A 596 8.48 21.16 10.42
C PRO A 596 8.56 21.75 9.02
N ARG A 597 9.75 21.73 8.41
CA ARG A 597 9.96 22.19 7.02
C ARG A 597 9.00 21.58 6.00
N ALA A 598 8.60 20.31 6.17
CA ALA A 598 7.67 19.64 5.26
C ALA A 598 6.26 20.24 5.28
N GLU A 599 5.89 20.93 6.37
CA GLU A 599 4.61 21.60 6.56
C GLU A 599 4.74 23.12 6.32
N ASN A 600 5.95 23.67 6.36
CA ASN A 600 6.22 25.08 6.12
C ASN A 600 5.88 25.50 4.67
N PRO A 601 4.89 26.40 4.48
CA PRO A 601 4.44 26.82 3.15
C PRO A 601 5.24 27.98 2.55
N VAL A 602 6.08 28.67 3.34
CA VAL A 602 6.71 29.96 2.97
C VAL A 602 7.53 29.84 1.70
N ASP A 603 8.42 28.85 1.61
CA ASP A 603 9.28 28.68 0.44
C ASP A 603 8.46 28.51 -0.86
N THR A 604 7.30 27.85 -0.80
CA THR A 604 6.45 27.61 -1.98
C THR A 604 5.61 28.84 -2.34
N ILE A 605 5.00 29.50 -1.36
CA ILE A 605 4.12 30.65 -1.61
C ILE A 605 4.93 31.90 -1.98
N MET A 606 6.03 32.15 -1.28
CA MET A 606 6.91 33.28 -1.54
C MET A 606 7.55 33.21 -2.94
N GLU A 607 7.84 32.01 -3.46
CA GLU A 607 8.36 31.85 -4.83
C GLU A 607 7.41 32.43 -5.89
N VAL A 608 6.10 32.41 -5.62
CA VAL A 608 5.07 32.96 -6.49
C VAL A 608 4.81 34.42 -6.15
N ALA A 609 4.60 34.73 -4.86
CA ALA A 609 4.29 36.07 -4.37
C ALA A 609 5.42 37.07 -4.65
N GLY A 610 6.67 36.64 -4.54
CA GLY A 610 7.86 37.46 -4.77
C GLY A 610 7.98 37.97 -6.21
N LYS A 611 7.40 37.27 -7.20
CA LYS A 611 7.36 37.76 -8.60
C LYS A 611 6.49 39.02 -8.75
N SER A 612 5.53 39.19 -7.87
CA SER A 612 4.62 40.34 -7.81
C SER A 612 4.99 41.30 -6.67
N GLY A 613 6.07 41.05 -5.93
CA GLY A 613 6.48 41.87 -4.77
C GLY A 613 5.46 41.87 -3.62
N LEU A 614 4.66 40.80 -3.48
CA LEU A 614 3.59 40.74 -2.46
C LEU A 614 4.10 40.18 -1.13
N GLU A 615 3.83 40.91 -0.05
CA GLU A 615 4.04 40.45 1.32
C GLU A 615 2.94 39.48 1.77
N PRO A 616 3.19 38.63 2.79
CA PRO A 616 2.26 37.60 3.23
C PRO A 616 0.82 38.08 3.49
N TRP A 617 0.64 39.24 4.12
CA TRP A 617 -0.68 39.80 4.46
C TRP A 617 -1.42 40.42 3.28
N GLN A 618 -0.73 40.65 2.15
CA GLN A 618 -1.32 41.22 0.94
C GLN A 618 -1.93 40.15 0.02
N LEU A 619 -1.72 38.87 0.33
CA LEU A 619 -2.24 37.78 -0.49
C LEU A 619 -3.74 37.64 -0.31
N ASP A 620 -4.46 37.41 -1.41
CA ASP A 620 -5.89 37.15 -1.38
C ASP A 620 -6.25 35.81 -2.05
N ARG A 621 -7.51 35.40 -1.86
CA ARG A 621 -8.05 34.16 -2.41
C ARG A 621 -8.01 34.12 -3.93
N GLU A 622 -8.27 35.24 -4.60
CA GLU A 622 -8.33 35.29 -6.06
C GLU A 622 -6.94 35.14 -6.68
N TRP A 623 -5.92 35.78 -6.11
CA TRP A 623 -4.52 35.60 -6.46
C TRP A 623 -4.10 34.13 -6.38
N ALA A 624 -4.39 33.45 -5.26
CA ALA A 624 -4.03 32.04 -5.07
C ALA A 624 -4.75 31.13 -6.08
N TRP A 625 -6.01 31.46 -6.40
CA TRP A 625 -6.84 30.74 -7.36
C TRP A 625 -6.35 30.90 -8.81
N ILE A 626 -6.00 32.12 -9.21
CA ILE A 626 -5.47 32.41 -10.55
C ILE A 626 -4.16 31.64 -10.78
N HIS A 627 -3.27 31.62 -9.78
CA HIS A 627 -2.03 30.86 -9.88
C HIS A 627 -2.30 29.36 -10.04
N GLU A 628 -3.17 28.77 -9.21
CA GLU A 628 -3.57 27.35 -9.29
C GLU A 628 -3.99 26.96 -10.71
N ARG A 629 -4.79 27.81 -11.37
CA ARG A 629 -5.31 27.56 -12.72
C ARG A 629 -4.25 27.53 -13.81
N SER A 630 -3.13 28.22 -13.61
CA SER A 630 -1.99 28.26 -14.54
C SER A 630 -1.13 26.99 -14.46
N LEU A 631 -1.27 26.20 -13.39
CA LEU A 631 -0.42 25.06 -13.11
C LEU A 631 -0.85 23.77 -13.83
N ARG A 632 0.13 22.89 -14.06
CA ARG A 632 -0.09 21.50 -14.48
C ARG A 632 -0.65 20.66 -13.31
N PRO A 633 -1.35 19.54 -13.56
CA PRO A 633 -2.06 18.78 -12.52
C PRO A 633 -1.22 18.30 -11.33
N ASP A 634 0.05 17.96 -11.55
CA ASP A 634 1.02 17.55 -10.55
C ASP A 634 1.43 18.72 -9.63
N LEU A 635 1.72 19.88 -10.23
CA LEU A 635 2.11 21.11 -9.50
C LEU A 635 0.95 21.68 -8.68
N ARG A 636 -0.30 21.50 -9.14
CA ARG A 636 -1.50 21.92 -8.38
C ARG A 636 -1.57 21.25 -7.01
N ARG A 637 -1.27 19.96 -6.90
CA ARG A 637 -1.34 19.26 -5.60
C ARG A 637 -0.37 19.87 -4.59
N LYS A 638 0.83 20.23 -5.06
CA LYS A 638 1.83 20.93 -4.24
C LYS A 638 1.34 22.31 -3.84
N TRP A 639 0.75 23.06 -4.78
CA TRP A 639 0.19 24.39 -4.53
C TRP A 639 -0.98 24.39 -3.54
N VAL A 640 -1.99 23.53 -3.77
CA VAL A 640 -3.15 23.39 -2.88
C VAL A 640 -2.70 23.03 -1.46
N ARG A 641 -1.77 22.08 -1.31
CA ARG A 641 -1.21 21.75 0.00
C ARG A 641 -0.48 22.94 0.65
N ALA A 642 0.26 23.72 -0.12
CA ALA A 642 0.93 24.91 0.40
C ALA A 642 -0.08 25.96 0.88
N VAL A 643 -1.17 26.19 0.12
CA VAL A 643 -2.26 27.09 0.51
C VAL A 643 -2.97 26.59 1.77
N ASP A 644 -3.31 25.30 1.85
CA ASP A 644 -3.96 24.71 3.03
C ASP A 644 -3.06 24.84 4.28
N ASN A 645 -1.76 24.57 4.14
CA ASN A 645 -0.80 24.74 5.21
C ASN A 645 -0.66 26.21 5.64
N PHE A 646 -0.73 27.15 4.70
CA PHE A 646 -0.67 28.59 4.99
C PHE A 646 -1.92 29.08 5.72
N ASP A 647 -3.11 28.63 5.30
CA ASP A 647 -4.35 28.92 6.02
C ASP A 647 -4.38 28.29 7.42
N ALA A 648 -3.74 27.12 7.60
CA ALA A 648 -3.60 26.47 8.90
C ALA A 648 -2.70 27.26 9.87
N LEU A 649 -1.80 28.11 9.40
CA LEU A 649 -0.98 28.95 10.27
C LEU A 649 -1.80 29.90 11.15
N ARG A 650 -3.04 30.21 10.73
CA ARG A 650 -3.99 31.01 11.50
C ARG A 650 -4.42 30.35 12.82
N THR A 651 -4.28 29.04 12.95
CA THR A 651 -4.60 28.34 14.21
C THR A 651 -3.43 28.35 15.19
N VAL A 652 -2.27 28.87 14.79
CA VAL A 652 -1.07 28.94 15.62
C VAL A 652 -1.02 30.30 16.30
N SER A 653 -1.16 30.30 17.63
CA SER A 653 -1.47 31.49 18.44
C SER A 653 -0.47 32.64 18.27
N ASN A 654 0.83 32.33 18.21
CA ASN A 654 1.90 33.33 18.07
C ASN A 654 1.96 33.94 16.66
N ILE A 655 1.56 33.21 15.62
CA ILE A 655 1.55 33.71 14.24
C ILE A 655 0.30 34.56 13.99
N ALA A 656 -0.85 34.13 14.52
CA ALA A 656 -2.11 34.85 14.36
C ALA A 656 -2.10 36.24 15.03
N ALA A 657 -1.32 36.42 16.11
CA ALA A 657 -1.23 37.68 16.84
C ALA A 657 -0.45 38.78 16.10
N ASP A 658 0.47 38.41 15.21
CA ASP A 658 1.44 39.34 14.62
C ASP A 658 0.96 40.02 13.32
N ASN A 659 -0.29 39.81 12.91
CA ASN A 659 -0.87 40.32 11.65
C ASN A 659 -0.03 39.99 10.38
N LEU A 660 0.73 38.90 10.42
CA LEU A 660 1.59 38.44 9.31
C LEU A 660 0.85 37.63 8.25
N LEU A 661 -0.44 37.34 8.44
CA LEU A 661 -1.26 36.58 7.50
C LEU A 661 -2.34 37.50 6.92
N PRO A 662 -2.89 37.20 5.74
CA PRO A 662 -4.02 37.95 5.20
C PRO A 662 -5.19 37.97 6.17
N SER A 663 -6.04 38.99 6.10
CA SER A 663 -7.28 39.11 6.92
C SER A 663 -8.28 37.98 6.67
N GLU A 664 -8.16 37.33 5.52
CA GLU A 664 -8.99 36.20 5.09
C GLU A 664 -8.19 34.94 4.78
N LYS A 665 -8.87 33.79 4.66
CA LYS A 665 -8.23 32.55 4.16
C LYS A 665 -8.07 32.60 2.64
N LEU A 666 -6.96 32.06 2.15
CA LEU A 666 -6.69 31.93 0.71
C LEU A 666 -7.52 30.81 0.09
N GLY A 667 -7.79 29.72 0.82
CA GLY A 667 -8.59 28.59 0.40
C GLY A 667 -10.11 28.74 0.64
N PRO A 668 -10.91 27.74 0.22
CA PRO A 668 -10.49 26.48 -0.40
C PRO A 668 -10.15 26.63 -1.89
N MET A 669 -9.15 25.86 -2.33
CA MET A 669 -8.79 25.73 -3.75
C MET A 669 -9.68 24.68 -4.47
N PRO A 670 -9.79 24.71 -5.82
CA PRO A 670 -10.56 23.73 -6.57
C PRO A 670 -10.13 22.29 -6.31
N LYS A 671 -11.09 21.36 -6.14
CA LYS A 671 -10.78 19.94 -5.96
C LYS A 671 -10.11 19.34 -7.20
N THR A 672 -9.03 18.59 -6.98
CA THR A 672 -8.25 17.90 -8.01
C THR A 672 -9.13 17.02 -8.91
N GLY A 673 -9.02 17.17 -10.24
CA GLY A 673 -9.74 16.38 -11.24
C GLY A 673 -11.12 16.90 -11.65
N ASN A 674 -11.70 17.85 -10.90
CA ASN A 674 -12.99 18.46 -11.20
C ASN A 674 -12.83 19.92 -11.64
N ARG A 675 -11.95 20.20 -12.62
CA ARG A 675 -11.86 21.54 -13.18
C ARG A 675 -13.17 21.88 -13.87
N LEU A 676 -13.92 22.79 -13.27
CA LEU A 676 -15.09 23.39 -13.87
C LEU A 676 -14.59 24.35 -14.96
N LYS A 677 -15.08 24.17 -16.19
CA LYS A 677 -14.59 24.95 -17.35
C LYS A 677 -14.69 26.45 -17.08
N ASN A 678 -15.80 26.87 -16.49
CA ASN A 678 -16.14 28.28 -16.27
C ASN A 678 -15.57 28.88 -14.98
N ALA A 679 -14.88 28.10 -14.13
CA ALA A 679 -14.37 28.56 -12.83
C ALA A 679 -13.10 29.42 -12.92
N HIS A 680 -13.18 30.54 -13.64
CA HIS A 680 -12.08 31.49 -13.83
C HIS A 680 -11.70 32.18 -12.53
N PHE A 681 -12.70 32.63 -11.78
CA PHE A 681 -12.57 33.28 -10.48
C PHE A 681 -13.16 32.38 -9.38
N PRO A 682 -12.70 32.50 -8.13
CA PRO A 682 -13.39 31.90 -6.99
C PRO A 682 -14.80 32.47 -6.89
N LEU A 683 -15.78 31.66 -6.48
CA LEU A 683 -17.13 32.17 -6.21
C LEU A 683 -17.13 33.07 -4.97
N PRO A 684 -18.02 34.08 -4.91
CA PRO A 684 -18.36 34.78 -3.68
C PRO A 684 -18.70 33.78 -2.57
N ARG A 685 -18.27 34.05 -1.33
CA ARG A 685 -18.43 33.10 -0.21
C ARG A 685 -19.88 32.79 0.08
N ARG A 686 -20.77 33.79 0.05
CA ARG A 686 -22.20 33.58 0.25
C ARG A 686 -22.80 32.70 -0.84
N PHE A 687 -22.37 32.91 -2.08
CA PHE A 687 -22.84 32.12 -3.21
C PHE A 687 -22.30 30.68 -3.16
N GLU A 688 -21.01 30.51 -2.86
CA GLU A 688 -20.37 29.20 -2.69
C GLU A 688 -20.99 28.40 -1.55
N ALA A 689 -21.28 29.04 -0.41
CA ALA A 689 -21.97 28.42 0.72
C ALA A 689 -23.38 27.96 0.34
N ALA A 690 -24.14 28.79 -0.39
CA ALA A 690 -25.44 28.41 -0.91
C ALA A 690 -25.36 27.18 -1.83
N LEU A 691 -24.28 27.04 -2.60
CA LEU A 691 -24.05 25.95 -3.55
C LEU A 691 -23.39 24.70 -2.92
N GLN A 692 -23.19 24.66 -1.61
CA GLN A 692 -22.54 23.54 -0.95
C GLN A 692 -23.32 22.23 -1.17
N GLY A 693 -22.62 21.20 -1.65
CA GLY A 693 -23.20 19.88 -1.92
C GLY A 693 -23.88 19.72 -3.28
N GLU A 694 -23.92 20.78 -4.09
CA GLU A 694 -24.57 20.79 -5.40
C GLU A 694 -23.85 19.97 -6.47
N THR A 695 -24.57 19.72 -7.57
CA THR A 695 -24.05 18.98 -8.71
C THR A 695 -22.97 19.78 -9.45
N LYS A 696 -22.06 19.06 -10.13
CA LYS A 696 -21.02 19.68 -10.99
C LYS A 696 -21.60 20.67 -12.01
N GLN A 697 -22.76 20.36 -12.57
CA GLN A 697 -23.41 21.16 -13.61
C GLN A 697 -23.94 22.50 -13.07
N VAL A 698 -24.51 22.48 -11.86
CA VAL A 698 -24.95 23.69 -11.16
C VAL A 698 -23.74 24.55 -10.77
N LEU A 699 -22.67 23.94 -10.26
CA LEU A 699 -21.43 24.66 -9.96
C LEU A 699 -20.79 25.28 -11.22
N GLU A 700 -20.76 24.57 -12.34
CA GLU A 700 -20.30 25.12 -13.63
C GLU A 700 -21.15 26.29 -14.12
N ALA A 701 -22.46 26.25 -13.89
CA ALA A 701 -23.37 27.34 -14.22
C ALA A 701 -23.19 28.54 -13.28
N ALA A 702 -22.98 28.31 -11.99
CA ALA A 702 -22.74 29.38 -11.02
C ALA A 702 -21.44 30.13 -11.31
N HIS A 703 -20.37 29.40 -11.63
CA HIS A 703 -19.11 30.01 -12.06
C HIS A 703 -19.24 30.75 -13.40
N PHE A 704 -20.11 30.29 -14.30
CA PHE A 704 -20.41 31.03 -15.53
C PHE A 704 -21.12 32.35 -15.24
N VAL A 705 -22.16 32.34 -14.40
CA VAL A 705 -22.86 33.56 -13.97
C VAL A 705 -21.88 34.54 -13.33
N TRP A 706 -21.07 34.06 -12.37
CA TRP A 706 -20.09 34.89 -11.69
C TRP A 706 -19.03 35.47 -12.64
N ARG A 707 -18.54 34.65 -13.59
CA ARG A 707 -17.61 35.14 -14.61
C ARG A 707 -18.23 36.25 -15.45
N CYS A 708 -19.48 36.10 -15.89
CA CYS A 708 -20.14 37.15 -16.68
C CYS A 708 -20.21 38.46 -15.92
N LEU A 709 -20.63 38.43 -14.66
CA LEU A 709 -20.75 39.63 -13.83
C LEU A 709 -19.41 40.33 -13.58
N ARG A 710 -18.33 39.56 -13.37
CA ARG A 710 -16.97 40.11 -13.24
C ARG A 710 -16.50 40.80 -14.52
N GLU A 711 -16.80 40.22 -15.67
CA GLU A 711 -16.39 40.73 -16.98
C GLU A 711 -17.27 41.90 -17.47
N PHE A 712 -18.53 41.96 -17.02
CA PHE A 712 -19.39 43.13 -17.22
C PHE A 712 -18.97 44.33 -16.37
N GLY A 713 -18.06 44.13 -15.41
CA GLY A 713 -17.59 45.17 -14.49
C GLY A 713 -18.54 45.45 -13.33
N ASP A 714 -19.55 44.59 -13.11
CA ASP A 714 -20.54 44.76 -12.04
C ASP A 714 -19.91 44.51 -10.65
N HIS A 715 -18.84 43.70 -10.59
CA HIS A 715 -18.15 43.32 -9.36
C HIS A 715 -16.62 43.32 -9.49
N SER A 716 -15.94 43.70 -8.41
CA SER A 716 -14.48 43.74 -8.25
C SER A 716 -13.91 42.50 -7.55
N CYS A 717 -12.58 42.39 -7.50
CA CYS A 717 -11.89 41.31 -6.78
C CYS A 717 -12.27 41.37 -5.30
N GLY A 718 -12.67 40.23 -4.73
CA GLY A 718 -13.05 40.12 -3.31
C GLY A 718 -14.48 40.51 -2.97
N ASP A 719 -15.28 40.98 -3.93
CA ASP A 719 -16.70 41.29 -3.69
C ASP A 719 -17.49 40.03 -3.25
N ASP A 720 -18.36 40.18 -2.25
CA ASP A 720 -19.24 39.11 -1.73
C ASP A 720 -20.74 39.49 -1.81
N PRO A 721 -21.30 39.69 -3.02
CA PRO A 721 -22.70 40.06 -3.19
C PRO A 721 -23.67 38.97 -2.69
N SER A 722 -24.91 39.37 -2.38
CA SER A 722 -25.92 38.43 -1.93
C SER A 722 -26.31 37.46 -3.05
N THR A 723 -26.62 36.22 -2.68
CA THR A 723 -26.98 35.20 -3.67
C THR A 723 -28.22 35.60 -4.48
N GLY A 724 -29.24 36.18 -3.84
CA GLY A 724 -30.46 36.64 -4.53
C GLY A 724 -30.20 37.72 -5.59
N MET A 725 -29.25 38.63 -5.35
CA MET A 725 -28.82 39.62 -6.34
C MET A 725 -28.19 38.95 -7.56
N LEU A 726 -27.25 38.03 -7.33
CA LEU A 726 -26.51 37.31 -8.38
C LEU A 726 -27.40 36.47 -9.29
N VAL A 727 -28.53 35.98 -8.78
CA VAL A 727 -29.46 35.08 -9.50
C VAL A 727 -30.83 35.70 -9.74
N SER A 728 -30.93 37.04 -9.69
CA SER A 728 -32.15 37.76 -10.06
C SER A 728 -32.48 37.56 -11.55
N ASP A 729 -33.77 37.57 -11.90
CA ASP A 729 -34.16 37.35 -13.29
C ASP A 729 -33.63 38.43 -14.24
N GLU A 730 -33.50 39.66 -13.76
CA GLU A 730 -32.87 40.76 -14.51
C GLU A 730 -31.40 40.43 -14.86
N VAL A 731 -30.61 39.98 -13.88
CA VAL A 731 -29.21 39.58 -14.10
C VAL A 731 -29.13 38.38 -15.05
N LEU A 732 -29.98 37.37 -14.85
CA LEU A 732 -29.97 36.15 -15.64
C LEU A 732 -30.36 36.41 -17.11
N GLU A 733 -31.35 37.27 -17.36
CA GLU A 733 -31.74 37.68 -18.72
C GLU A 733 -30.66 38.54 -19.39
N ARG A 734 -30.04 39.46 -18.63
CA ARG A 734 -28.89 40.23 -19.12
C ARG A 734 -27.75 39.32 -19.55
N ILE A 735 -27.42 38.29 -18.76
CA ILE A 735 -26.41 37.29 -19.12
C ILE A 735 -26.76 36.58 -20.42
N ILE A 736 -28.02 36.14 -20.62
CA ILE A 736 -28.44 35.50 -21.88
C ILE A 736 -28.21 36.42 -23.08
N ARG A 737 -28.47 37.72 -22.93
CA ARG A 737 -28.39 38.71 -24.00
C ARG A 737 -26.96 39.17 -24.31
N GLU A 738 -26.15 39.39 -23.29
CA GLU A 738 -24.91 40.18 -23.41
C GLU A 738 -23.62 39.35 -23.29
N GLN A 739 -23.68 38.11 -22.81
CA GLN A 739 -22.46 37.30 -22.61
C GLN A 739 -21.77 36.94 -23.96
N PRO A 740 -20.44 37.11 -24.08
CA PRO A 740 -19.70 36.72 -25.28
C PRO A 740 -18.97 35.37 -25.16
N PHE A 741 -19.06 34.67 -24.02
CA PHE A 741 -18.16 33.54 -23.70
C PHE A 741 -18.56 32.21 -24.34
N MET A 742 -19.82 32.04 -24.72
CA MET A 742 -20.35 30.82 -25.32
C MET A 742 -21.55 31.11 -26.23
N THR A 743 -22.05 30.07 -26.90
CA THR A 743 -23.24 30.21 -27.75
C THR A 743 -24.48 30.59 -26.92
N PRO A 744 -25.44 31.33 -27.50
CA PRO A 744 -26.69 31.69 -26.81
C PRO A 744 -27.43 30.47 -26.23
N ALA A 745 -27.44 29.34 -26.95
CA ALA A 745 -28.06 28.10 -26.48
C ALA A 745 -27.37 27.55 -25.21
N SER A 746 -26.03 27.54 -25.18
CA SER A 746 -25.28 27.09 -23.99
C SER A 746 -25.48 28.04 -22.81
N ALA A 747 -25.52 29.35 -23.04
CA ALA A 747 -25.79 30.33 -22.00
C ALA A 747 -27.19 30.15 -21.39
N ARG A 748 -28.22 29.98 -22.22
CA ARG A 748 -29.59 29.68 -21.76
C ARG A 748 -29.65 28.42 -20.91
N LEU A 749 -28.91 27.36 -21.28
CA LEU A 749 -28.85 26.14 -20.48
C LEU A 749 -28.21 26.36 -19.10
N HIS A 750 -27.10 27.11 -19.03
CA HIS A 750 -26.48 27.43 -17.75
C HIS A 750 -27.41 28.29 -16.87
N VAL A 751 -28.08 29.28 -17.46
CA VAL A 751 -29.08 30.10 -16.75
C VAL A 751 -30.28 29.26 -16.29
N ALA A 752 -30.80 28.36 -17.13
CA ALA A 752 -31.89 27.45 -16.76
C ALA A 752 -31.53 26.56 -15.57
N ARG A 753 -30.29 26.06 -15.49
CA ARG A 753 -29.80 25.29 -14.34
C ARG A 753 -29.75 26.10 -13.05
N ILE A 754 -29.43 27.39 -13.14
CA ILE A 754 -29.45 28.29 -11.98
C ILE A 754 -30.88 28.60 -11.56
N ARG A 755 -31.83 28.75 -12.51
CA ARG A 755 -33.26 28.87 -12.20
C ARG A 755 -33.81 27.63 -11.52
N ASP A 756 -33.55 26.44 -12.08
CA ASP A 756 -33.92 25.15 -11.47
C ASP A 756 -33.39 25.03 -10.03
N TRP A 757 -32.12 25.37 -9.84
CA TRP A 757 -31.49 25.34 -8.52
C TRP A 757 -32.16 26.33 -7.56
N ARG A 758 -32.42 27.57 -8.00
CA ARG A 758 -33.11 28.61 -7.23
C ARG A 758 -34.51 28.16 -6.81
N GLU A 759 -35.29 27.61 -7.74
CA GLU A 759 -36.66 27.15 -7.52
C GLU A 759 -36.72 25.91 -6.61
N SER A 760 -35.71 25.04 -6.67
CA SER A 760 -35.64 23.86 -5.79
C SER A 760 -35.41 24.19 -4.31
N ARG A 761 -35.14 25.46 -3.99
CA ARG A 761 -34.85 25.96 -2.64
C ARG A 761 -35.74 27.14 -2.26
N PRO A 762 -37.07 26.95 -2.14
CA PRO A 762 -37.98 28.02 -1.76
C PRO A 762 -37.63 28.55 -0.36
N GLY A 763 -37.40 29.87 -0.25
CA GLY A 763 -37.06 30.56 1.00
C GLY A 763 -35.57 30.70 1.33
N ALA A 764 -34.66 30.28 0.43
CA ALA A 764 -33.22 30.37 0.63
C ALA A 764 -32.57 31.68 0.15
N PHE A 765 -33.33 32.57 -0.51
CA PHE A 765 -32.82 33.75 -1.21
C PHE A 765 -33.64 35.01 -0.94
#